data_AF-A0A0G4FHG3-F1
#
_entry.id   AF-A0A0G4FHG3-F1
#
_cell.length_a   1.000
_cell.length_b   1.000
_cell.length_c   1.000
_cell.angle_alpha   90.00
_cell.angle_beta   90.00
_cell.angle_gamma   90.00
#
_symmetry.space_group_name_H-M   'P 1'
#
loop_
_entity.id
_entity.type
_entity.pdbx_description
1 polymer ?
#
loop_
_entity_poly.entity_id
_entity_poly.type
_entity_poly.pdbx_seq_one_letter_code
_entity_poly.pdbx_strand_id
1 'polypeptide(L)'
;MDTFSERQERLFLQSMDEAMETVRKILNVNRKPKLADQIAHKYMDKFALAERMSVSVASVLRNLLELFDIKADTVKTLKEWAEKRTVTLRLACESDCSFIREATRTVESDKEHVTTIASIVTVSSKTVTKVTEYFWKFRHSFVLSVYPGNEPEAPITLRTRTGVTELVTGAKQNPHYDSKVFPPLEVEISSLIKLLPLSGSLEGGFKIDREKEECRTPRRNPESEKFLSALAELSQWGCEVDSHFQLVVWPVQRSQQARRGGPGETTRSDLSVISEFDQGPMTAAAAPLLEDRSGSEGEESDSDLLLPTADALAFVAEHKRKMQEHVTAVSVCFPQGDRDGLSCLFSDVEALIAHGGRALTSLFEISRKSFDFLEFMLLKQLGAAVGKKLKSSDLDEYIEFHYRKLINPEFVPKRFCFDVRRPGCSPEGQISLESFKGGDSSAGFPVATFSRCAPRASVNISLSAATTAKLEGPVFLHGLMLQSFSGEEAASLQLCGRARQFSSFVLLVGTLAAKDVFEPKAAILIKNKDEVLLPLLVETIPSAKEFKDAIESLSEEQKRFCRAFRQLQLASTLFAVAVVQVRPQLERLLLLPEGSLVKQVELVEDLMNLLIEHQFPSDLLSYDGPPAAETWEKIARTRFLADELLSMIATSKEAELEKAKQEAMHRRLLALEEEREEEEEGMKARTRSRRAPMKENEARSMVKKKCKQSFALPMLSKMTAPGGAPKPTSAPPPPPPSAPAAPPPPSPSPSPPPANEVQNQPTAERKPNNQAETPAPTDNDGGEAAEETDDFTQVPNALDSQSEVLDPEGALRPTTITPAEALTRTRQQGLLGKRETNSLTVDERRAEKNKTFDLLDALSRSGALTIEDASVHVLVAATHVFAQSVLHTAVQKNVNPIERIERSALIVASTVYALPPPSLLPPVQRERVAAHSPQLFDAADLALPAEEGAK
;
A
#
# COMPACT_ATOMS: atom_id res chain seq x y z
N MET A 1 1.87 -13.88 -5.91
CA MET A 1 1.54 -13.80 -7.35
C MET A 1 2.33 -12.64 -7.92
N ASP A 2 3.60 -12.89 -8.26
CA ASP A 2 4.47 -11.86 -8.80
C ASP A 2 4.09 -11.55 -10.24
N THR A 3 4.08 -10.27 -10.58
CA THR A 3 3.89 -9.76 -11.94
C THR A 3 4.89 -10.42 -12.89
N PHE A 4 4.43 -10.86 -14.06
CA PHE A 4 5.31 -11.31 -15.15
C PHE A 4 6.23 -10.15 -15.53
N SER A 5 7.44 -10.17 -14.96
CA SER A 5 8.42 -9.11 -15.09
C SER A 5 9.12 -9.17 -16.45
N GLU A 6 9.73 -8.06 -16.88
CA GLU A 6 10.58 -8.04 -18.08
C GLU A 6 11.69 -9.10 -18.04
N ARG A 7 12.18 -9.43 -16.83
CA ARG A 7 13.13 -10.52 -16.64
C ARG A 7 12.52 -11.89 -16.95
N GLN A 8 11.30 -12.15 -16.47
CA GLN A 8 10.59 -13.41 -16.74
C GLN A 8 10.21 -13.53 -18.21
N GLU A 9 9.81 -12.42 -18.85
CA GLU A 9 9.62 -12.37 -20.29
C GLU A 9 10.90 -12.79 -21.02
N ARG A 10 12.04 -12.17 -20.71
CA ARG A 10 13.30 -12.49 -21.39
C ARG A 10 13.67 -13.97 -21.25
N LEU A 11 13.47 -14.55 -20.06
CA LEU A 11 13.73 -15.98 -19.83
C LEU A 11 12.75 -16.87 -20.60
N PHE A 12 11.48 -16.46 -20.70
CA PHE A 12 10.48 -17.17 -21.50
C PHE A 12 10.81 -17.13 -22.99
N LEU A 13 11.15 -15.95 -23.53
CA LEU A 13 11.55 -15.79 -24.92
C LEU A 13 12.79 -16.63 -25.26
N GLN A 14 13.79 -16.68 -24.38
CA GLN A 14 14.95 -17.57 -24.54
C GLN A 14 14.56 -19.04 -24.65
N SER A 15 13.71 -19.53 -23.74
CA SER A 15 13.20 -20.91 -23.80
C SER A 15 12.36 -21.16 -25.06
N MET A 16 11.68 -20.13 -25.56
CA MET A 16 10.87 -20.22 -26.75
C MET A 16 11.70 -20.22 -28.04
N ASP A 17 12.82 -19.49 -28.08
CA ASP A 17 13.76 -19.54 -29.21
C ASP A 17 14.32 -20.95 -29.42
N GLU A 18 14.66 -21.65 -28.34
CA GLU A 18 15.06 -23.06 -28.36
C GLU A 18 13.93 -23.97 -28.86
N ALA A 19 12.70 -23.74 -28.39
CA ALA A 19 11.52 -24.48 -28.82
C ALA A 19 11.19 -24.23 -30.31
N MET A 20 11.44 -23.02 -30.83
CA MET A 20 11.21 -22.68 -32.23
C MET A 20 12.10 -23.47 -33.19
N GLU A 21 13.30 -23.90 -32.77
CA GLU A 21 14.10 -24.84 -33.55
C GLU A 21 13.41 -26.20 -33.68
N THR A 22 12.75 -26.66 -32.61
CA THR A 22 11.97 -27.90 -32.60
C THR A 22 10.72 -27.77 -33.46
N VAL A 23 10.01 -26.63 -33.36
CA VAL A 23 8.84 -26.31 -34.20
C VAL A 23 9.21 -26.40 -35.69
N ARG A 24 10.34 -25.80 -36.10
CA ARG A 24 10.81 -25.84 -37.50
C ARG A 24 11.18 -27.23 -37.99
N LYS A 25 11.59 -28.13 -37.10
CA LYS A 25 11.88 -29.54 -37.44
C LYS A 25 10.62 -30.37 -37.61
N ILE A 26 9.56 -30.06 -36.86
CA ILE A 26 8.29 -30.82 -36.84
C ILE A 26 7.37 -30.37 -37.98
N LEU A 27 7.27 -29.05 -38.21
CA LEU A 27 6.36 -28.50 -39.21
C LEU A 27 6.94 -28.56 -40.62
N ASN A 28 6.04 -28.57 -41.62
CA ASN A 28 6.40 -28.50 -43.03
C ASN A 28 7.16 -27.21 -43.35
N VAL A 29 8.08 -27.27 -44.33
CA VAL A 29 8.92 -26.12 -44.79
C VAL A 29 8.09 -24.89 -45.21
N ASN A 30 6.84 -25.10 -45.61
CA ASN A 30 5.94 -24.02 -46.03
C ASN A 30 5.25 -23.28 -44.87
N ARG A 31 5.34 -23.80 -43.62
CA ARG A 31 4.77 -23.17 -42.43
C ARG A 31 5.66 -22.04 -41.92
N LYS A 32 5.04 -20.98 -41.41
CA LYS A 32 5.73 -19.82 -40.83
C LYS A 32 5.15 -19.48 -39.45
N PRO A 33 5.26 -20.38 -38.46
CA PRO A 33 4.81 -20.10 -37.11
C PRO A 33 5.66 -18.99 -36.50
N LYS A 34 5.02 -18.05 -35.81
CA LYS A 34 5.67 -17.07 -34.94
C LYS A 34 4.91 -16.94 -33.63
N LEU A 35 5.55 -16.33 -32.65
CA LEU A 35 4.87 -15.97 -31.40
C LEU A 35 3.78 -14.94 -31.67
N ALA A 36 2.70 -15.01 -30.89
CA ALA A 36 1.53 -14.17 -31.08
C ALA A 36 1.84 -12.66 -31.02
N ASP A 37 2.85 -12.22 -30.25
CA ASP A 37 3.25 -10.82 -30.15
C ASP A 37 3.94 -10.27 -31.41
N GLN A 38 4.41 -11.17 -32.30
CA GLN A 38 5.09 -10.84 -33.55
C GLN A 38 4.14 -10.76 -34.75
N ILE A 39 2.87 -11.10 -34.58
CA ILE A 39 1.85 -11.12 -35.64
C ILE A 39 0.68 -10.22 -35.22
N ALA A 40 0.15 -9.42 -36.15
CA ALA A 40 -1.09 -8.69 -35.92
C ALA A 40 -2.29 -9.65 -35.87
N HIS A 41 -3.05 -9.60 -34.78
CA HIS A 41 -4.19 -10.49 -34.53
C HIS A 41 -5.28 -9.77 -33.72
N LYS A 42 -6.51 -10.29 -33.78
CA LYS A 42 -7.66 -9.75 -33.05
C LYS A 42 -7.62 -10.18 -31.58
N TYR A 43 -8.37 -9.46 -30.73
CA TYR A 43 -8.49 -9.83 -29.32
C TYR A 43 -9.06 -11.26 -29.13
N MET A 44 -10.02 -11.65 -29.98
CA MET A 44 -10.65 -12.98 -29.92
C MET A 44 -9.69 -14.12 -30.24
N ASP A 45 -8.66 -13.87 -31.05
CA ASP A 45 -7.66 -14.89 -31.41
C ASP A 45 -6.86 -15.32 -30.17
N LYS A 46 -6.73 -14.46 -29.16
CA LYS A 46 -6.02 -14.78 -27.90
C LYS A 46 -6.78 -15.79 -27.04
N PHE A 47 -8.12 -15.76 -27.06
CA PHE A 47 -8.93 -16.78 -26.39
C PHE A 47 -8.81 -18.11 -27.11
N ALA A 48 -8.91 -18.08 -28.44
CA ALA A 48 -8.78 -19.28 -29.25
C ALA A 48 -7.37 -19.91 -29.11
N LEU A 49 -6.34 -19.06 -28.96
CA LEU A 49 -4.97 -19.48 -28.68
C LEU A 49 -4.84 -20.12 -27.28
N ALA A 50 -5.39 -19.50 -26.24
CA ALA A 50 -5.42 -20.07 -24.89
C ALA A 50 -6.16 -21.42 -24.86
N GLU A 51 -7.29 -21.53 -25.55
CA GLU A 51 -8.04 -22.78 -25.69
C GLU A 51 -7.20 -23.87 -26.38
N ARG A 52 -6.54 -23.52 -27.50
CA ARG A 52 -5.66 -24.45 -28.23
C ARG A 52 -4.50 -24.92 -27.36
N MET A 53 -3.83 -24.00 -26.67
CA MET A 53 -2.71 -24.31 -25.78
C MET A 53 -3.14 -25.24 -24.65
N SER A 54 -4.27 -24.98 -23.99
CA SER A 54 -4.80 -25.85 -22.94
C SER A 54 -5.06 -27.27 -23.43
N VAL A 55 -5.64 -27.42 -24.62
CA VAL A 55 -5.91 -28.75 -25.20
C VAL A 55 -4.61 -29.48 -25.57
N SER A 56 -3.62 -28.78 -26.12
CA SER A 56 -2.28 -29.35 -26.36
C SER A 56 -1.59 -29.76 -25.07
N VAL A 57 -1.64 -28.92 -24.03
CA VAL A 57 -1.08 -29.20 -22.69
C VAL A 57 -1.77 -30.42 -22.06
N ALA A 58 -3.10 -30.53 -22.15
CA ALA A 58 -3.83 -31.70 -21.66
C ALA A 58 -3.43 -32.98 -22.43
N SER A 59 -3.13 -32.86 -23.72
CA SER A 59 -2.63 -33.97 -24.54
C SER A 59 -1.21 -34.39 -24.16
N VAL A 60 -0.34 -33.43 -23.84
CA VAL A 60 1.01 -33.69 -23.29
C VAL A 60 0.91 -34.32 -21.91
N LEU A 61 0.04 -33.81 -21.04
CA LEU A 61 -0.23 -34.38 -19.72
C LEU A 61 -0.63 -35.86 -19.85
N ARG A 62 -1.53 -36.19 -20.79
CA ARG A 62 -1.89 -37.58 -21.06
C ARG A 62 -0.68 -38.46 -21.37
N ASN A 63 0.28 -37.97 -22.17
CA ASN A 63 1.51 -38.71 -22.45
C ASN A 63 2.33 -38.91 -21.15
N LEU A 64 2.48 -37.87 -20.33
CA LEU A 64 3.22 -37.95 -19.07
C LEU A 64 2.57 -38.90 -18.05
N LEU A 65 1.24 -39.00 -18.02
CA LEU A 65 0.53 -39.94 -17.16
C LEU A 65 0.82 -41.41 -17.49
N GLU A 66 1.30 -41.73 -18.71
CA GLU A 66 1.77 -43.08 -19.05
C GLU A 66 3.00 -43.48 -18.21
N LEU A 67 3.82 -42.53 -17.73
CA LEU A 67 4.96 -42.79 -16.83
C LEU A 67 4.51 -43.29 -15.44
N PHE A 68 3.25 -43.03 -15.07
CA PHE A 68 2.60 -43.48 -13.85
C PHE A 68 1.72 -44.74 -14.10
N ASP A 69 1.86 -45.38 -15.26
CA ASP A 69 1.07 -46.52 -15.75
C ASP A 69 -0.43 -46.23 -15.97
N ILE A 70 -0.81 -44.95 -16.11
CA ILE A 70 -2.17 -44.54 -16.44
C ILE A 70 -2.33 -44.56 -17.97
N LYS A 71 -2.75 -45.72 -18.49
CA LYS A 71 -2.94 -45.97 -19.93
C LYS A 71 -4.32 -45.52 -20.42
N ALA A 72 -4.54 -45.61 -21.73
CA ALA A 72 -5.79 -45.19 -22.37
C ALA A 72 -7.06 -45.83 -21.75
N ASP A 73 -7.03 -47.12 -21.43
CA ASP A 73 -8.16 -47.81 -20.80
C ASP A 73 -8.40 -47.30 -19.37
N THR A 74 -7.33 -47.05 -18.63
CA THR A 74 -7.41 -46.42 -17.30
C THR A 74 -8.04 -45.04 -17.39
N VAL A 75 -7.60 -44.18 -18.32
CA VAL A 75 -8.16 -42.83 -18.53
C VAL A 75 -9.66 -42.88 -18.80
N LYS A 76 -10.14 -43.86 -19.57
CA LYS A 76 -11.58 -44.04 -19.82
C LYS A 76 -12.34 -44.28 -18.52
N THR A 77 -11.87 -45.20 -17.69
CA THR A 77 -12.45 -45.49 -16.37
C THR A 77 -12.38 -44.28 -15.44
N LEU A 78 -11.25 -43.56 -15.40
CA LEU A 78 -11.09 -42.37 -14.56
C LEU A 78 -12.04 -41.24 -14.99
N LYS A 79 -12.29 -41.07 -16.29
CA LYS A 79 -13.29 -40.12 -16.77
C LYS A 79 -14.69 -40.48 -16.30
N GLU A 80 -15.09 -41.75 -16.41
CA GLU A 80 -16.38 -42.23 -15.92
C GLU A 80 -16.53 -42.02 -14.40
N TRP A 81 -15.44 -42.16 -13.63
CA TRP A 81 -15.42 -41.84 -12.21
C TRP A 81 -15.55 -40.35 -11.95
N ALA A 82 -14.78 -39.51 -12.65
CA ALA A 82 -14.75 -38.06 -12.49
C ALA A 82 -16.12 -37.39 -12.74
N GLU A 83 -16.99 -38.02 -13.54
CA GLU A 83 -18.37 -37.56 -13.73
C GLU A 83 -19.23 -37.69 -12.46
N LYS A 84 -18.91 -38.63 -11.57
CA LYS A 84 -19.76 -39.00 -10.42
C LYS A 84 -19.12 -38.71 -9.07
N ARG A 85 -17.79 -38.85 -8.97
CA ARG A 85 -17.02 -38.75 -7.73
C ARG A 85 -15.69 -38.08 -8.01
N THR A 86 -15.04 -37.59 -6.96
CA THR A 86 -13.64 -37.16 -7.04
C THR A 86 -12.76 -38.36 -7.38
N VAL A 87 -11.63 -38.13 -8.04
CA VAL A 87 -10.64 -39.14 -8.40
C VAL A 87 -9.33 -38.75 -7.77
N THR A 88 -8.80 -39.62 -6.92
CA THR A 88 -7.58 -39.36 -6.15
C THR A 88 -6.46 -40.28 -6.62
N LEU A 89 -5.29 -39.71 -6.92
CA LEU A 89 -4.05 -40.41 -7.21
C LEU A 89 -3.21 -40.48 -5.93
N ARG A 90 -2.75 -41.67 -5.57
CA ARG A 90 -2.06 -41.95 -4.30
C ARG A 90 -0.76 -42.72 -4.49
N LEU A 91 0.31 -42.24 -3.87
CA LEU A 91 1.53 -43.00 -3.61
C LEU A 91 1.64 -43.32 -2.12
N ALA A 92 1.58 -44.60 -1.76
CA ALA A 92 1.81 -45.08 -0.40
C ALA A 92 3.16 -45.77 -0.32
N CYS A 93 3.98 -45.41 0.67
CA CYS A 93 5.32 -45.94 0.84
C CYS A 93 5.55 -46.48 2.26
N GLU A 94 6.32 -47.56 2.36
CA GLU A 94 6.79 -48.12 3.64
C GLU A 94 8.24 -48.57 3.51
N SER A 95 8.96 -48.55 4.63
CA SER A 95 10.33 -49.03 4.70
C SER A 95 10.59 -49.74 6.03
N ASP A 96 11.46 -50.74 6.03
CA ASP A 96 11.90 -51.45 7.24
C ASP A 96 13.40 -51.77 7.18
N CYS A 97 14.04 -51.84 8.34
CA CYS A 97 15.44 -52.23 8.46
C CYS A 97 15.60 -53.27 9.57
N SER A 98 15.98 -54.50 9.19
CA SER A 98 16.04 -55.65 10.09
C SER A 98 17.44 -56.27 10.16
N PHE A 99 17.84 -56.78 11.32
CA PHE A 99 19.16 -57.42 11.48
C PHE A 99 19.21 -58.78 10.76
N ILE A 100 20.29 -59.03 10.01
CA ILE A 100 20.51 -60.30 9.29
C ILE A 100 21.53 -61.16 10.03
N ARG A 101 22.78 -60.68 10.16
CA ARG A 101 23.92 -61.48 10.64
C ARG A 101 25.09 -60.63 11.13
N GLU A 102 25.98 -61.22 11.90
CA GLU A 102 27.26 -60.66 12.35
C GLU A 102 28.41 -61.45 11.72
N ALA A 103 29.41 -60.78 11.16
CA ALA A 103 30.61 -61.42 10.62
C ALA A 103 31.88 -60.69 11.07
N THR A 104 32.95 -61.44 11.32
CA THR A 104 34.26 -60.87 11.67
C THR A 104 35.24 -61.09 10.52
N ARG A 105 35.92 -60.03 10.09
CA ARG A 105 37.02 -60.11 9.13
C ARG A 105 38.31 -59.60 9.73
N THR A 106 39.41 -60.27 9.42
CA THR A 106 40.76 -59.85 9.80
C THR A 106 41.34 -58.95 8.71
N VAL A 107 41.68 -57.72 9.07
CA VAL A 107 42.37 -56.77 8.20
C VAL A 107 43.84 -56.71 8.65
N GLU A 108 44.76 -57.07 7.77
CA GLU A 108 46.20 -56.92 8.02
C GLU A 108 46.62 -55.47 7.79
N SER A 109 47.44 -54.91 8.69
CA SER A 109 48.06 -53.59 8.51
C SER A 109 48.94 -53.52 7.25
N ASP A 110 48.78 -52.47 6.43
CA ASP A 110 49.64 -52.17 5.27
C ASP A 110 51.11 -51.87 5.64
N LYS A 111 51.39 -51.61 6.93
CA LYS A 111 52.75 -51.43 7.44
C LYS A 111 53.21 -52.69 8.17
N GLU A 112 54.24 -53.31 7.62
CA GLU A 112 54.97 -54.43 8.21
C GLU A 112 55.97 -53.87 9.25
N HIS A 113 55.85 -54.28 10.51
CA HIS A 113 56.85 -53.93 11.53
C HIS A 113 57.94 -55.00 11.50
N VAL A 114 59.10 -54.64 10.96
CA VAL A 114 60.31 -55.47 11.03
C VAL A 114 61.07 -55.10 12.30
N THR A 115 61.27 -56.06 13.21
CA THR A 115 62.13 -55.86 14.39
C THR A 115 63.30 -56.84 14.33
N THR A 116 64.53 -56.33 14.34
CA THR A 116 65.76 -57.14 14.30
C THR A 116 66.19 -57.50 15.71
N ILE A 117 66.20 -58.79 16.06
CA ILE A 117 66.79 -59.29 17.31
C ILE A 117 68.05 -60.07 16.94
N ALA A 118 69.21 -59.57 17.38
CA ALA A 118 70.54 -60.21 17.30
C ALA A 118 70.93 -60.76 15.91
N SER A 119 71.56 -59.90 15.09
CA SER A 119 72.48 -60.11 13.95
C SER A 119 72.28 -61.22 12.90
N ILE A 120 71.32 -62.17 13.01
CA ILE A 120 71.11 -63.26 12.03
C ILE A 120 69.61 -63.61 11.81
N VAL A 121 68.64 -62.99 12.51
CA VAL A 121 67.20 -63.31 12.32
C VAL A 121 66.33 -62.05 12.13
N THR A 122 65.58 -62.01 11.02
CA THR A 122 64.57 -60.99 10.72
C THR A 122 63.18 -61.55 11.06
N VAL A 123 62.46 -60.92 11.99
CA VAL A 123 61.06 -61.26 12.29
C VAL A 123 60.18 -60.10 11.82
N SER A 124 59.34 -60.37 10.83
CA SER A 124 58.28 -59.43 10.46
C SER A 124 56.98 -59.78 11.19
N SER A 125 56.38 -58.79 11.83
CA SER A 125 55.04 -58.92 12.43
C SER A 125 54.10 -57.91 11.76
N LYS A 126 52.94 -58.41 11.32
CA LYS A 126 51.83 -57.59 10.88
C LYS A 126 50.79 -57.55 11.99
N THR A 127 50.36 -56.34 12.38
CA THR A 127 49.22 -56.17 13.27
C THR A 127 47.95 -56.59 12.53
N VAL A 128 47.32 -57.68 12.98
CA VAL A 128 46.03 -58.15 12.46
C VAL A 128 44.92 -57.54 13.31
N THR A 129 44.14 -56.63 12.73
CA THR A 129 42.98 -56.04 13.41
C THR A 129 41.72 -56.81 13.04
N LYS A 130 41.01 -57.36 14.03
CA LYS A 130 39.69 -57.99 13.81
C LYS A 130 38.63 -56.90 13.72
N VAL A 131 38.00 -56.76 12.57
CA VAL A 131 36.87 -55.85 12.33
C VAL A 131 35.57 -56.66 12.38
N THR A 132 34.64 -56.26 13.25
CA THR A 132 33.31 -56.87 13.34
C THR A 132 32.33 -56.05 12.51
N GLU A 133 31.61 -56.71 11.61
CA GLU A 133 30.64 -56.11 10.71
C GLU A 133 29.25 -56.71 10.95
N TYR A 134 28.25 -55.84 11.07
CA TYR A 134 26.85 -56.21 11.27
C TYR A 134 26.06 -55.93 9.99
N PHE A 135 25.33 -56.93 9.52
CA PHE A 135 24.58 -56.90 8.28
C PHE A 135 23.10 -56.71 8.56
N TRP A 136 22.49 -55.75 7.87
CA TRP A 136 21.09 -55.34 8.03
C TRP A 136 20.38 -55.42 6.68
N LYS A 137 19.11 -55.81 6.65
CA LYS A 137 18.26 -55.83 5.46
C LYS A 137 17.41 -54.58 5.48
N PHE A 138 17.64 -53.68 4.54
CA PHE A 138 16.76 -52.54 4.31
C PHE A 138 15.79 -52.86 3.17
N ARG A 139 14.49 -52.73 3.43
CA ARG A 139 13.41 -52.90 2.46
C ARG A 139 12.70 -51.57 2.28
N HIS A 140 12.33 -51.27 1.04
CA HIS A 140 11.41 -50.19 0.70
C HIS A 140 10.33 -50.73 -0.24
N SER A 141 9.06 -50.44 0.04
CA SER A 141 7.93 -50.79 -0.81
C SER A 141 7.10 -49.55 -1.12
N PHE A 142 6.57 -49.47 -2.34
CA PHE A 142 5.57 -48.48 -2.69
C PHE A 142 4.37 -49.09 -3.43
N VAL A 143 3.23 -48.42 -3.31
CA VAL A 143 1.99 -48.70 -4.05
C VAL A 143 1.48 -47.40 -4.65
N LEU A 144 1.45 -47.34 -5.98
CA LEU A 144 0.82 -46.28 -6.75
C LEU A 144 -0.57 -46.75 -7.18
N SER A 145 -1.60 -45.97 -6.83
CA SER A 145 -3.00 -46.35 -7.06
C SER A 145 -3.90 -45.14 -7.31
N VAL A 146 -5.03 -45.39 -7.95
CA VAL A 146 -6.10 -44.41 -8.17
C VAL A 146 -7.43 -44.96 -7.65
N TYR A 147 -8.24 -44.11 -7.03
CA TYR A 147 -9.54 -44.52 -6.48
C TYR A 147 -10.58 -43.40 -6.55
N PRO A 148 -11.88 -43.72 -6.60
CA PRO A 148 -12.95 -42.73 -6.59
C PRO A 148 -13.38 -42.37 -5.16
N GLY A 149 -13.51 -41.08 -4.86
CA GLY A 149 -13.94 -40.54 -3.56
C GLY A 149 -12.78 -40.26 -2.60
N ASN A 150 -13.10 -40.21 -1.31
CA ASN A 150 -12.17 -39.87 -0.24
C ASN A 150 -11.61 -41.09 0.52
N GLU A 151 -12.17 -42.27 0.26
CA GLU A 151 -11.72 -43.53 0.86
C GLU A 151 -11.30 -44.49 -0.25
N PRO A 152 -10.21 -45.26 -0.05
CA PRO A 152 -9.71 -46.21 -1.04
C PRO A 152 -10.58 -47.48 -1.07
N GLU A 153 -11.87 -47.34 -1.38
CA GLU A 153 -12.74 -48.47 -1.68
C GLU A 153 -12.49 -48.92 -3.13
N ALA A 154 -11.96 -50.13 -3.30
CA ALA A 154 -11.63 -50.72 -4.61
C ALA A 154 -10.68 -49.87 -5.49
N PRO A 155 -9.45 -49.56 -5.02
CA PRO A 155 -8.47 -48.82 -5.80
C PRO A 155 -8.00 -49.62 -7.02
N ILE A 156 -7.78 -48.95 -8.15
CA ILE A 156 -6.98 -49.49 -9.25
C ILE A 156 -5.52 -49.31 -8.85
N THR A 157 -4.83 -50.42 -8.59
CA THR A 157 -3.37 -50.42 -8.42
C THR A 157 -2.72 -50.23 -9.79
N LEU A 158 -1.99 -49.13 -9.94
CA LEU A 158 -1.27 -48.79 -11.17
C LEU A 158 0.09 -49.47 -11.19
N ARG A 159 0.87 -49.31 -10.12
CA ARG A 159 2.22 -49.88 -10.00
C ARG A 159 2.50 -50.20 -8.54
N THR A 160 3.24 -51.28 -8.31
CA THR A 160 3.79 -51.58 -6.99
C THR A 160 5.16 -52.21 -7.14
N ARG A 161 6.05 -51.95 -6.20
CA ARG A 161 7.36 -52.60 -6.15
C ARG A 161 7.88 -52.63 -4.73
N THR A 162 8.65 -53.67 -4.43
CA THR A 162 9.45 -53.80 -3.22
C THR A 162 10.90 -53.98 -3.62
N GLY A 163 11.77 -53.08 -3.17
CA GLY A 163 13.22 -53.18 -3.28
C GLY A 163 13.86 -53.57 -1.95
N VAL A 164 14.97 -54.30 -2.01
CA VAL A 164 15.75 -54.72 -0.84
C VAL A 164 17.23 -54.52 -1.11
N THR A 165 17.97 -54.04 -0.11
CA THR A 165 19.43 -54.11 -0.09
C THR A 165 19.95 -54.57 1.27
N GLU A 166 21.16 -55.10 1.29
CA GLU A 166 21.92 -55.34 2.52
C GLU A 166 22.72 -54.08 2.87
N LEU A 167 22.74 -53.69 4.14
CA LEU A 167 23.54 -52.60 4.72
C LEU A 167 24.55 -53.18 5.73
N VAL A 168 25.71 -52.54 5.88
CA VAL A 168 26.77 -53.02 6.78
C VAL A 168 27.21 -51.93 7.75
N THR A 169 27.22 -52.20 9.05
CA THR A 169 27.67 -51.26 10.09
C THR A 169 28.81 -51.85 10.92
N GLY A 170 29.66 -50.99 11.52
CA GLY A 170 30.73 -51.42 12.43
C GLY A 170 30.29 -51.60 13.89
N ALA A 171 29.06 -51.17 14.21
CA ALA A 171 28.43 -51.34 15.51
C ALA A 171 27.06 -52.01 15.34
N LYS A 172 26.62 -52.77 16.35
CA LYS A 172 25.33 -53.45 16.39
C LYS A 172 24.18 -52.48 16.68
N GLN A 173 24.07 -51.44 15.87
CA GLN A 173 23.03 -50.43 15.93
C GLN A 173 22.35 -50.35 14.56
N ASN A 174 21.01 -50.33 14.56
CA ASN A 174 20.23 -50.22 13.34
C ASN A 174 20.62 -48.91 12.62
N PRO A 175 21.10 -48.96 11.36
CA PRO A 175 21.51 -47.76 10.62
C PRO A 175 20.33 -46.86 10.23
N HIS A 176 19.09 -47.36 10.30
CA HIS A 176 17.87 -46.61 9.99
C HIS A 176 16.82 -46.83 11.09
N TYR A 177 15.67 -47.40 10.76
CA TYR A 177 14.51 -47.60 11.65
C TYR A 177 13.95 -49.01 11.46
N ASP A 178 13.33 -49.57 12.51
CA ASP A 178 12.81 -50.94 12.47
C ASP A 178 11.67 -51.09 11.46
N SER A 179 10.72 -50.16 11.47
CA SER A 179 9.66 -50.03 10.46
C SER A 179 9.16 -48.60 10.43
N LYS A 180 8.88 -48.08 9.23
CA LYS A 180 8.34 -46.74 9.01
C LYS A 180 7.34 -46.78 7.86
N VAL A 181 6.10 -46.44 8.17
CA VAL A 181 5.05 -46.15 7.18
C VAL A 181 5.07 -44.64 6.94
N PHE A 182 5.22 -44.22 5.69
CA PHE A 182 5.19 -42.81 5.33
C PHE A 182 3.73 -42.37 5.15
N PRO A 183 3.39 -41.10 5.49
CA PRO A 183 2.11 -40.54 5.11
C PRO A 183 1.90 -40.68 3.59
N PRO A 184 0.71 -41.13 3.14
CA PRO A 184 0.44 -41.27 1.71
C PRO A 184 0.47 -39.90 1.03
N LEU A 185 1.09 -39.83 -0.14
CA LEU A 185 1.06 -38.64 -0.99
C LEU A 185 -0.15 -38.74 -1.92
N GLU A 186 -1.11 -37.82 -1.77
CA GLU A 186 -2.39 -37.86 -2.47
C GLU A 186 -2.68 -36.56 -3.22
N VAL A 187 -3.30 -36.66 -4.40
CA VAL A 187 -3.75 -35.51 -5.20
C VAL A 187 -5.07 -35.80 -5.91
N GLU A 188 -5.96 -34.81 -5.91
CA GLU A 188 -7.24 -34.83 -6.62
C GLU A 188 -7.00 -34.46 -8.09
N ILE A 189 -7.45 -35.31 -9.04
CA ILE A 189 -7.15 -35.12 -10.47
C ILE A 189 -8.38 -35.06 -11.38
N SER A 190 -9.61 -35.09 -10.84
CA SER A 190 -10.86 -35.15 -11.62
C SER A 190 -10.97 -34.05 -12.65
N SER A 191 -10.63 -32.83 -12.25
CA SER A 191 -10.71 -31.65 -13.13
C SER A 191 -9.80 -31.79 -14.34
N LEU A 192 -8.59 -32.32 -14.17
CA LEU A 192 -7.65 -32.56 -15.28
C LEU A 192 -8.08 -33.77 -16.12
N ILE A 193 -8.52 -34.86 -15.48
CA ILE A 193 -8.96 -36.09 -16.16
C ILE A 193 -10.10 -35.80 -17.14
N LYS A 194 -11.06 -34.93 -16.77
CA LYS A 194 -12.16 -34.50 -17.66
C LYS A 194 -11.65 -33.84 -18.95
N LEU A 195 -10.56 -33.09 -18.84
CA LEU A 195 -9.95 -32.35 -19.96
C LEU A 195 -9.02 -33.19 -20.84
N LEU A 196 -8.61 -34.39 -20.41
CA LEU A 196 -7.71 -35.23 -21.20
C LEU A 196 -8.40 -35.72 -22.49
N PRO A 197 -7.75 -35.72 -23.65
CA PRO A 197 -8.34 -36.29 -24.86
C PRO A 197 -8.46 -37.82 -24.80
N LEU A 198 -9.52 -38.37 -25.38
CA LEU A 198 -9.64 -39.82 -25.65
C LEU A 198 -8.96 -40.11 -27.00
N SER A 199 -7.77 -40.71 -26.94
CA SER A 199 -6.95 -41.22 -28.07
C SER A 199 -7.01 -40.51 -29.42
N GLY A 200 -5.91 -39.84 -29.80
CA GLY A 200 -5.62 -39.46 -31.20
C GLY A 200 -6.42 -38.27 -31.73
N SER A 201 -7.19 -37.60 -30.88
CA SER A 201 -7.95 -36.40 -31.22
C SER A 201 -7.62 -35.26 -30.26
N LEU A 202 -7.72 -34.01 -30.73
CA LEU A 202 -7.82 -32.81 -29.87
C LEU A 202 -9.30 -32.48 -29.55
N GLU A 203 -10.24 -33.34 -29.95
CA GLU A 203 -11.65 -33.15 -29.64
C GLU A 203 -11.92 -33.41 -28.16
N GLY A 204 -12.16 -32.32 -27.43
CA GLY A 204 -12.67 -32.33 -26.07
C GLY A 204 -11.87 -31.47 -25.09
N GLY A 205 -12.61 -30.78 -24.23
CA GLY A 205 -12.19 -30.42 -22.88
C GLY A 205 -12.34 -28.95 -22.55
N PHE A 206 -11.41 -28.14 -23.06
CA PHE A 206 -11.20 -26.78 -22.56
C PHE A 206 -11.78 -25.74 -23.52
N LYS A 207 -12.76 -24.96 -23.03
CA LYS A 207 -13.34 -23.83 -23.73
C LYS A 207 -13.56 -22.71 -22.74
N ILE A 208 -13.26 -21.48 -23.12
CA ILE A 208 -13.56 -20.31 -22.31
C ILE A 208 -14.96 -19.85 -22.69
N ASP A 209 -15.87 -19.82 -21.71
CA ASP A 209 -17.19 -19.23 -21.90
C ASP A 209 -17.09 -17.71 -21.80
N ARG A 210 -17.31 -17.05 -22.93
CA ARG A 210 -17.11 -15.61 -23.10
C ARG A 210 -18.37 -14.81 -22.80
N GLU A 211 -19.51 -15.48 -22.64
CA GLU A 211 -20.81 -14.84 -22.39
C GLU A 211 -21.08 -14.63 -20.89
N LYS A 212 -20.27 -15.24 -20.02
CA LYS A 212 -20.36 -15.05 -18.56
C LYS A 212 -19.89 -13.66 -18.14
N GLU A 213 -20.58 -13.07 -17.16
CA GLU A 213 -20.20 -11.78 -16.56
C GLU A 213 -18.79 -11.82 -15.90
N GLU A 214 -18.40 -13.00 -15.41
CA GLU A 214 -17.07 -13.27 -14.86
C GLU A 214 -15.98 -13.44 -15.93
N CYS A 215 -16.31 -13.31 -17.22
CA CYS A 215 -15.32 -13.37 -18.29
C CYS A 215 -14.33 -12.20 -18.16
N ARG A 216 -13.05 -12.56 -18.17
CA ARG A 216 -11.89 -11.65 -18.11
C ARG A 216 -10.95 -11.95 -19.27
N THR A 217 -9.68 -11.57 -19.16
CA THR A 217 -8.66 -11.95 -20.16
C THR A 217 -8.49 -13.46 -20.25
N PRO A 218 -7.92 -13.98 -21.36
CA PRO A 218 -7.66 -15.41 -21.50
C PRO A 218 -6.90 -16.03 -20.31
N ARG A 219 -6.03 -15.25 -19.66
CA ARG A 219 -5.25 -15.66 -18.48
C ARG A 219 -6.03 -15.68 -17.17
N ARG A 220 -6.91 -14.69 -16.94
CA ARG A 220 -7.65 -14.46 -15.68
C ARG A 220 -9.08 -14.98 -15.71
N ASN A 221 -9.41 -15.76 -16.74
CA ASN A 221 -10.72 -16.37 -16.87
C ASN A 221 -10.85 -17.56 -15.88
N PRO A 222 -12.01 -17.77 -15.22
CA PRO A 222 -12.17 -18.83 -14.22
C PRO A 222 -11.78 -20.23 -14.71
N GLU A 223 -12.08 -20.55 -15.96
CA GLU A 223 -11.71 -21.82 -16.60
C GLU A 223 -10.19 -21.99 -16.68
N SER A 224 -9.47 -20.95 -17.11
CA SER A 224 -8.00 -20.93 -17.18
C SER A 224 -7.34 -21.00 -15.80
N GLU A 225 -7.89 -20.30 -14.81
CA GLU A 225 -7.37 -20.35 -13.44
C GLU A 225 -7.56 -21.72 -12.81
N LYS A 226 -8.74 -22.33 -12.97
CA LYS A 226 -9.00 -23.70 -12.50
C LYS A 226 -8.07 -24.71 -13.15
N PHE A 227 -7.82 -24.58 -14.45
CA PHE A 227 -6.90 -25.45 -15.18
C PHE A 227 -5.46 -25.33 -14.66
N LEU A 228 -4.95 -24.11 -14.53
CA LEU A 228 -3.60 -23.88 -14.01
C LEU A 228 -3.45 -24.26 -12.53
N SER A 229 -4.49 -24.06 -11.71
CA SER A 229 -4.49 -24.50 -10.30
C SER A 229 -4.41 -26.02 -10.18
N ALA A 230 -5.23 -26.75 -10.95
CA ALA A 230 -5.20 -28.20 -10.93
C ALA A 230 -3.86 -28.75 -11.45
N LEU A 231 -3.26 -28.12 -12.47
CA LEU A 231 -1.90 -28.46 -12.92
C LEU A 231 -0.84 -28.17 -11.84
N ALA A 232 -0.99 -27.09 -11.08
CA ALA A 232 -0.07 -26.74 -9.99
C ALA A 232 -0.13 -27.79 -8.87
N GLU A 233 -1.33 -28.22 -8.47
CA GLU A 233 -1.52 -29.26 -7.46
C GLU A 233 -0.90 -30.60 -7.90
N LEU A 234 -1.12 -31.00 -9.16
CA LEU A 234 -0.49 -32.20 -9.71
C LEU A 234 1.03 -32.08 -9.83
N SER A 235 1.54 -30.90 -10.20
CA SER A 235 2.98 -30.62 -10.21
C SER A 235 3.59 -30.69 -8.81
N GLN A 236 2.90 -30.16 -7.79
CA GLN A 236 3.36 -30.23 -6.40
C GLN A 236 3.43 -31.69 -5.94
N TRP A 237 2.38 -32.48 -6.18
CA TRP A 237 2.39 -33.91 -5.89
C TRP A 237 3.55 -34.63 -6.61
N GLY A 238 3.79 -34.32 -7.88
CA GLY A 238 4.91 -34.88 -8.64
C GLY A 238 6.28 -34.53 -8.04
N CYS A 239 6.44 -33.30 -7.54
CA CYS A 239 7.65 -32.85 -6.84
C CYS A 239 7.86 -33.59 -5.51
N GLU A 240 6.78 -33.81 -4.74
CA GLU A 240 6.81 -34.58 -3.50
C GLU A 240 7.19 -36.04 -3.75
N VAL A 241 6.68 -36.63 -4.83
CA VAL A 241 7.03 -37.99 -5.27
C VAL A 241 8.50 -38.11 -5.66
N ASP A 242 9.03 -37.21 -6.51
CA ASP A 242 10.49 -37.20 -6.83
C ASP A 242 11.32 -37.01 -5.57
N SER A 243 10.94 -36.06 -4.72
CA SER A 243 11.63 -35.79 -3.44
C SER A 243 11.66 -37.01 -2.52
N HIS A 244 10.57 -37.78 -2.46
CA HIS A 244 10.53 -39.01 -1.67
C HIS A 244 11.61 -39.99 -2.14
N PHE A 245 11.65 -40.30 -3.43
CA PHE A 245 12.63 -41.24 -3.98
C PHE A 245 14.07 -40.73 -3.86
N GLN A 246 14.31 -39.43 -4.07
CA GLN A 246 15.62 -38.79 -3.97
C GLN A 246 16.16 -38.70 -2.53
N LEU A 247 15.29 -38.52 -1.53
CA LEU A 247 15.70 -38.32 -0.13
C LEU A 247 15.66 -39.59 0.71
N VAL A 248 14.77 -40.54 0.37
CA VAL A 248 14.56 -41.76 1.17
C VAL A 248 15.27 -42.96 0.56
N VAL A 249 15.14 -43.17 -0.74
CA VAL A 249 15.58 -44.42 -1.40
C VAL A 249 16.98 -44.28 -1.97
N TRP A 250 17.22 -43.19 -2.70
CA TRP A 250 18.48 -42.95 -3.40
C TRP A 250 19.73 -42.90 -2.49
N PRO A 251 19.73 -42.22 -1.33
CA PRO A 251 20.93 -42.13 -0.49
C PRO A 251 21.36 -43.50 0.05
N VAL A 252 20.38 -44.37 0.34
CA VAL A 252 20.62 -45.75 0.81
C VAL A 252 21.27 -46.57 -0.30
N GLN A 253 20.72 -46.53 -1.51
CA GLN A 253 21.28 -47.21 -2.68
C GLN A 253 22.73 -46.74 -2.99
N ARG A 254 22.98 -45.43 -2.97
CA ARG A 254 24.30 -44.86 -3.24
C ARG A 254 25.34 -45.27 -2.20
N SER A 255 24.96 -45.31 -0.92
CA SER A 255 25.85 -45.70 0.18
C SER A 255 26.36 -47.14 0.02
N GLN A 256 25.54 -48.04 -0.53
CA GLN A 256 25.91 -49.42 -0.82
C GLN A 256 26.82 -49.54 -2.03
N GLN A 257 26.51 -48.81 -3.10
CA GLN A 257 27.32 -48.80 -4.31
C GLN A 257 28.75 -48.29 -4.05
N ALA A 258 28.90 -47.23 -3.26
CA ALA A 258 30.20 -46.69 -2.88
C ALA A 258 31.08 -47.67 -2.07
N ARG A 259 30.47 -48.68 -1.43
CA ARG A 259 31.19 -49.72 -0.66
C ARG A 259 31.53 -50.97 -1.47
N ARG A 260 30.76 -51.28 -2.52
CA ARG A 260 30.97 -52.47 -3.37
C ARG A 260 31.94 -52.22 -4.54
N GLY A 261 32.05 -50.99 -5.03
CA GLY A 261 32.87 -50.69 -6.21
C GLY A 261 34.39 -50.66 -5.93
N GLY A 262 35.14 -51.52 -6.62
CA GLY A 262 36.59 -51.34 -6.84
C GLY A 262 36.86 -50.29 -7.94
N PRO A 263 38.10 -49.79 -8.09
CA PRO A 263 38.43 -48.81 -9.13
C PRO A 263 38.22 -49.42 -10.53
N GLY A 264 37.12 -49.06 -11.20
CA GLY A 264 36.86 -49.41 -12.61
C GLY A 264 35.48 -50.01 -12.94
N GLU A 265 34.63 -50.37 -11.96
CA GLU A 265 33.26 -50.82 -12.24
C GLU A 265 32.33 -49.62 -12.48
N THR A 266 31.83 -49.47 -13.71
CA THR A 266 30.86 -48.45 -14.09
C THR A 266 29.49 -48.81 -13.51
N THR A 267 29.09 -48.09 -12.47
CA THR A 267 27.83 -48.29 -11.75
C THR A 267 26.62 -47.91 -12.62
N ARG A 268 25.71 -48.85 -12.92
CA ARG A 268 24.42 -48.62 -13.60
C ARG A 268 23.40 -47.86 -12.74
N SER A 269 23.68 -46.61 -12.38
CA SER A 269 22.70 -45.74 -11.70
C SER A 269 23.10 -44.26 -11.85
N ASP A 270 22.91 -43.69 -13.04
CA ASP A 270 23.17 -42.27 -13.28
C ASP A 270 21.88 -41.45 -13.14
N LEU A 271 21.75 -40.69 -12.05
CA LEU A 271 20.59 -39.82 -11.83
C LEU A 271 20.52 -38.64 -12.80
N SER A 272 21.62 -38.24 -13.44
CA SER A 272 21.63 -37.11 -14.36
C SER A 272 20.70 -37.37 -15.56
N VAL A 273 20.60 -38.62 -16.00
CA VAL A 273 19.70 -39.06 -17.08
C VAL A 273 18.24 -38.74 -16.79
N ILE A 274 17.80 -38.77 -15.52
CA ILE A 274 16.43 -38.41 -15.11
C ILE A 274 16.14 -36.92 -15.38
N SER A 275 17.16 -36.06 -15.31
CA SER A 275 17.07 -34.62 -15.58
C SER A 275 17.34 -34.23 -17.04
N GLU A 276 17.97 -35.08 -17.85
CA GLU A 276 18.34 -34.80 -19.25
C GLU A 276 17.17 -35.04 -20.23
N PHE A 277 16.02 -34.45 -19.95
CA PHE A 277 14.84 -34.56 -20.81
C PHE A 277 14.71 -33.36 -21.73
N ASP A 278 14.58 -33.62 -23.04
CA ASP A 278 14.35 -32.60 -24.06
C ASP A 278 12.96 -31.98 -23.92
N GLN A 279 12.91 -30.75 -23.41
CA GLN A 279 11.67 -30.01 -23.19
C GLN A 279 11.16 -29.34 -24.48
N GLY A 280 11.93 -29.32 -25.58
CA GLY A 280 11.60 -28.61 -26.81
C GLY A 280 10.20 -28.92 -27.36
N PRO A 281 9.82 -30.20 -27.57
CA PRO A 281 8.49 -30.57 -28.06
C PRO A 281 7.35 -30.21 -27.09
N MET A 282 7.61 -30.30 -25.77
CA MET A 282 6.65 -29.89 -24.73
C MET A 282 6.41 -28.37 -24.79
N THR A 283 7.49 -27.59 -24.87
CA THR A 283 7.42 -26.13 -25.00
C THR A 283 6.72 -25.72 -26.29
N ALA A 284 7.02 -26.38 -27.41
CA ALA A 284 6.35 -26.15 -28.69
C ALA A 284 4.83 -26.40 -28.62
N ALA A 285 4.39 -27.46 -27.93
CA ALA A 285 2.97 -27.78 -27.78
C ALA A 285 2.21 -26.76 -26.91
N ALA A 286 2.89 -26.18 -25.91
CA ALA A 286 2.32 -25.17 -25.01
C ALA A 286 2.53 -23.73 -25.49
N ALA A 287 3.25 -23.51 -26.60
CA ALA A 287 3.64 -22.19 -27.06
C ALA A 287 2.47 -21.40 -27.67
N PRO A 288 2.40 -20.07 -27.43
CA PRO A 288 1.39 -19.19 -28.02
C PRO A 288 1.77 -18.83 -29.47
N LEU A 289 1.66 -19.80 -30.38
CA LEU A 289 2.05 -19.68 -31.79
C LEU A 289 0.87 -19.37 -32.72
N LEU A 290 1.09 -18.44 -33.65
CA LEU A 290 0.20 -18.11 -34.76
C LEU A 290 0.94 -18.29 -36.09
N GLU A 291 0.19 -18.57 -37.16
CA GLU A 291 0.73 -18.73 -38.51
C GLU A 291 0.85 -17.35 -39.21
N ASP A 292 2.06 -17.00 -39.63
CA ASP A 292 2.30 -15.77 -40.39
C ASP A 292 1.94 -15.95 -41.87
N ARG A 293 0.83 -15.32 -42.28
CA ARG A 293 0.33 -15.34 -43.66
C ARG A 293 0.66 -14.07 -44.45
N SER A 294 1.53 -13.19 -43.96
CA SER A 294 1.85 -11.86 -44.55
C SER A 294 2.57 -11.87 -45.91
N GLY A 295 2.46 -12.94 -46.70
CA GLY A 295 3.06 -13.04 -48.04
C GLY A 295 2.42 -14.10 -48.95
N SER A 296 1.23 -14.61 -48.64
CA SER A 296 0.45 -15.43 -49.57
C SER A 296 -0.39 -14.51 -50.48
N GLU A 297 -0.09 -14.49 -51.77
CA GLU A 297 -0.90 -13.80 -52.78
C GLU A 297 -2.28 -14.46 -52.89
N GLY A 298 -3.25 -13.96 -52.14
CA GLY A 298 -4.64 -14.41 -52.14
C GLY A 298 -5.43 -13.69 -51.05
N GLU A 299 -6.46 -12.97 -51.49
CA GLU A 299 -7.55 -12.27 -50.77
C GLU A 299 -7.45 -12.19 -49.23
N GLU A 300 -7.58 -10.96 -48.71
CA GLU A 300 -7.93 -10.62 -47.32
C GLU A 300 -9.25 -11.30 -46.93
N SER A 301 -9.20 -12.61 -46.69
CA SER A 301 -10.24 -13.35 -46.01
C SER A 301 -9.85 -13.43 -44.54
N ASP A 302 -10.87 -13.40 -43.69
CA ASP A 302 -10.83 -13.52 -42.22
C ASP A 302 -10.25 -14.88 -41.79
N SER A 303 -8.97 -15.11 -42.11
CA SER A 303 -8.38 -16.43 -42.15
C SER A 303 -7.84 -16.80 -40.77
N ASP A 304 -8.28 -17.95 -40.26
CA ASP A 304 -7.86 -18.53 -38.98
C ASP A 304 -6.32 -18.52 -38.86
N LEU A 305 -5.80 -17.65 -37.99
CA LEU A 305 -4.37 -17.48 -37.71
C LEU A 305 -3.82 -18.61 -36.84
N LEU A 306 -4.69 -19.44 -36.26
CA LEU A 306 -4.26 -20.58 -35.48
C LEU A 306 -3.57 -21.62 -36.36
N LEU A 307 -2.56 -22.27 -35.79
CA LEU A 307 -2.01 -23.47 -36.39
C LEU A 307 -3.10 -24.55 -36.52
N PRO A 308 -3.19 -25.23 -37.68
CA PRO A 308 -4.12 -26.33 -37.86
C PRO A 308 -3.97 -27.39 -36.77
N THR A 309 -5.09 -28.04 -36.42
CA THR A 309 -5.14 -29.09 -35.39
C THR A 309 -4.14 -30.21 -35.65
N ALA A 310 -3.89 -30.56 -36.92
CA ALA A 310 -2.88 -31.55 -37.31
C ALA A 310 -1.45 -31.15 -36.90
N ASP A 311 -1.11 -29.86 -37.00
CA ASP A 311 0.21 -29.34 -36.67
C ASP A 311 0.42 -29.33 -35.14
N ALA A 312 -0.62 -28.95 -34.37
CA ALA A 312 -0.60 -29.06 -32.91
C ALA A 312 -0.47 -30.53 -32.44
N LEU A 313 -1.16 -31.47 -33.10
CA LEU A 313 -1.01 -32.90 -32.85
C LEU A 313 0.39 -33.42 -33.17
N ALA A 314 1.07 -32.86 -34.19
CA ALA A 314 2.43 -33.23 -34.53
C ALA A 314 3.41 -32.91 -33.38
N PHE A 315 3.23 -31.77 -32.68
CA PHE A 315 4.01 -31.46 -31.48
C PHE A 315 3.80 -32.46 -30.35
N VAL A 316 2.53 -32.82 -30.08
CA VAL A 316 2.16 -33.82 -29.06
C VAL A 316 2.73 -35.19 -29.41
N ALA A 317 2.68 -35.59 -30.68
CA ALA A 317 3.22 -36.84 -31.16
C ALA A 317 4.75 -36.89 -31.05
N GLU A 318 5.44 -35.81 -31.40
CA GLU A 318 6.89 -35.70 -31.25
C GLU A 318 7.30 -35.73 -29.78
N HIS A 319 6.57 -35.04 -28.89
CA HIS A 319 6.76 -35.17 -27.45
C HIS A 319 6.64 -36.62 -26.99
N LYS A 320 5.60 -37.35 -27.42
CA LYS A 320 5.42 -38.77 -27.08
C LYS A 320 6.60 -39.61 -27.57
N ARG A 321 7.08 -39.37 -28.79
CA ARG A 321 8.22 -40.07 -29.38
C ARG A 321 9.50 -39.84 -28.58
N LYS A 322 9.82 -38.58 -28.25
CA LYS A 322 10.97 -38.19 -27.41
C LYS A 322 10.89 -38.74 -25.99
N MET A 323 9.70 -38.71 -25.40
CA MET A 323 9.44 -39.34 -24.11
C MET A 323 9.73 -40.83 -24.15
N GLN A 324 9.33 -41.56 -25.19
CA GLN A 324 9.63 -43.00 -25.33
C GLN A 324 11.12 -43.29 -25.53
N GLU A 325 11.85 -42.44 -26.27
CA GLU A 325 13.31 -42.51 -26.36
C GLU A 325 13.95 -42.35 -24.98
N HIS A 326 13.48 -41.37 -24.20
CA HIS A 326 13.99 -41.09 -22.85
C HIS A 326 13.65 -42.21 -21.87
N VAL A 327 12.43 -42.75 -21.90
CA VAL A 327 12.04 -43.94 -21.12
C VAL A 327 13.00 -45.10 -21.39
N THR A 328 13.34 -45.33 -22.67
CA THR A 328 14.30 -46.37 -23.05
C THR A 328 15.71 -46.09 -22.50
N ALA A 329 16.17 -44.83 -22.58
CA ALA A 329 17.46 -44.42 -22.03
C ALA A 329 17.53 -44.62 -20.51
N VAL A 330 16.50 -44.19 -19.77
CA VAL A 330 16.39 -44.42 -18.32
C VAL A 330 16.41 -45.93 -18.03
N SER A 331 15.60 -46.73 -18.71
CA SER A 331 15.59 -48.19 -18.49
C SER A 331 16.94 -48.88 -18.75
N VAL A 332 17.79 -48.34 -19.63
CA VAL A 332 19.16 -48.88 -19.86
C VAL A 332 20.14 -48.49 -18.75
N CYS A 333 19.98 -47.29 -18.17
CA CYS A 333 20.86 -46.74 -17.16
C CYS A 333 20.60 -47.27 -15.74
N PHE A 334 19.43 -47.85 -15.48
CA PHE A 334 19.04 -48.40 -14.18
C PHE A 334 18.80 -49.91 -14.23
N PRO A 335 18.91 -50.63 -13.08
CA PRO A 335 18.51 -52.03 -12.99
C PRO A 335 17.05 -52.22 -13.39
N GLN A 336 16.75 -53.37 -14.00
CA GLN A 336 15.42 -53.66 -14.54
C GLN A 336 14.53 -54.23 -13.43
N GLY A 337 13.54 -53.45 -13.01
CA GLY A 337 12.80 -53.74 -11.79
C GLY A 337 12.02 -55.06 -11.79
N ASP A 338 11.58 -55.50 -12.98
CA ASP A 338 10.81 -56.73 -13.19
C ASP A 338 11.70 -57.97 -13.44
N ARG A 339 13.01 -57.79 -13.72
CA ARG A 339 13.95 -58.89 -14.05
C ARG A 339 15.02 -59.15 -12.98
N ASP A 340 15.51 -58.10 -12.32
CA ASP A 340 16.63 -58.18 -11.37
C ASP A 340 16.19 -58.56 -9.93
N GLY A 341 14.91 -58.91 -9.75
CA GLY A 341 14.31 -59.34 -8.49
C GLY A 341 14.38 -58.28 -7.38
N LEU A 342 14.22 -58.72 -6.12
CA LEU A 342 14.23 -57.89 -4.91
C LEU A 342 15.58 -57.19 -4.65
N SER A 343 16.64 -57.43 -5.42
CA SER A 343 18.03 -57.16 -5.04
C SER A 343 18.51 -55.70 -5.24
N CYS A 344 17.65 -54.81 -5.73
CA CYS A 344 17.94 -53.38 -5.91
C CYS A 344 16.85 -52.52 -5.25
N LEU A 345 17.25 -51.43 -4.55
CA LEU A 345 16.29 -50.49 -3.97
C LEU A 345 15.71 -49.51 -4.99
N PHE A 346 16.52 -49.10 -5.97
CA PHE A 346 16.15 -48.11 -6.98
C PHE A 346 16.37 -48.72 -8.37
N SER A 347 15.29 -48.90 -9.13
CA SER A 347 15.26 -49.45 -10.49
C SER A 347 14.81 -48.41 -11.50
N ASP A 348 14.68 -48.84 -12.75
CA ASP A 348 14.03 -48.06 -13.79
C ASP A 348 12.60 -47.63 -13.43
N VAL A 349 11.87 -48.41 -12.62
CA VAL A 349 10.51 -48.06 -12.20
C VAL A 349 10.46 -46.79 -11.34
N GLU A 350 11.26 -46.73 -10.27
CA GLU A 350 11.34 -45.54 -9.41
C GLU A 350 11.93 -44.36 -10.19
N ALA A 351 12.89 -44.62 -11.07
CA ALA A 351 13.48 -43.61 -11.94
C ALA A 351 12.45 -42.96 -12.88
N LEU A 352 11.57 -43.76 -13.49
CA LEU A 352 10.50 -43.28 -14.38
C LEU A 352 9.41 -42.51 -13.64
N ILE A 353 9.03 -42.95 -12.44
CA ILE A 353 8.07 -42.22 -11.60
C ILE A 353 8.66 -40.87 -11.15
N ALA A 354 9.93 -40.85 -10.75
CA ALA A 354 10.66 -39.63 -10.41
C ALA A 354 10.79 -38.69 -11.63
N HIS A 355 11.10 -39.24 -12.81
CA HIS A 355 11.11 -38.49 -14.06
C HIS A 355 9.74 -37.88 -14.38
N GLY A 356 8.65 -38.66 -14.22
CA GLY A 356 7.29 -38.17 -14.37
C GLY A 356 6.97 -36.98 -13.47
N GLY A 357 7.39 -37.02 -12.20
CA GLY A 357 7.25 -35.90 -11.27
C GLY A 357 7.94 -34.62 -11.73
N ARG A 358 9.17 -34.74 -12.26
CA ARG A 358 9.90 -33.59 -12.85
C ARG A 358 9.25 -33.07 -14.13
N ALA A 359 8.80 -33.97 -15.01
CA ALA A 359 8.15 -33.62 -16.25
C ALA A 359 6.80 -32.89 -16.02
N LEU A 360 6.03 -33.29 -14.98
CA LEU A 360 4.82 -32.57 -14.56
C LEU A 360 5.15 -31.14 -14.10
N THR A 361 6.27 -30.95 -13.41
CA THR A 361 6.73 -29.62 -12.97
C THR A 361 7.12 -28.73 -14.16
N SER A 362 7.86 -29.28 -15.13
CA SER A 362 8.18 -28.55 -16.38
C SER A 362 6.91 -28.19 -17.15
N LEU A 363 5.95 -29.11 -17.26
CA LEU A 363 4.67 -28.86 -17.96
C LEU A 363 3.90 -27.71 -17.32
N PHE A 364 3.78 -27.70 -15.99
CA PHE A 364 3.12 -26.62 -15.26
C PHE A 364 3.83 -25.27 -15.48
N GLU A 365 5.15 -25.22 -15.32
CA GLU A 365 5.93 -23.97 -15.46
C GLU A 365 5.83 -23.38 -16.87
N ILE A 366 5.94 -24.21 -17.91
CA ILE A 366 5.80 -23.78 -19.31
C ILE A 366 4.37 -23.29 -19.57
N SER A 367 3.37 -24.05 -19.12
CA SER A 367 1.95 -23.68 -19.30
C SER A 367 1.65 -22.35 -18.63
N ARG A 368 2.07 -22.18 -17.37
CA ARG A 368 1.90 -20.94 -16.61
C ARG A 368 2.54 -19.75 -17.32
N LYS A 369 3.82 -19.89 -17.73
CA LYS A 369 4.55 -18.81 -18.43
C LYS A 369 3.88 -18.44 -19.76
N SER A 370 3.37 -19.42 -20.51
CA SER A 370 2.72 -19.17 -21.79
C SER A 370 1.39 -18.41 -21.63
N PHE A 371 0.64 -18.75 -20.58
CA PHE A 371 -0.56 -18.02 -20.18
C PHE A 371 -0.24 -16.60 -19.66
N ASP A 372 0.80 -16.46 -18.82
CA ASP A 372 1.26 -15.17 -18.31
C ASP A 372 1.75 -14.26 -19.45
N PHE A 373 2.38 -14.83 -20.49
CA PHE A 373 2.80 -14.12 -21.70
C PHE A 373 1.61 -13.51 -22.47
N LEU A 374 0.47 -14.21 -22.59
CA LEU A 374 -0.73 -13.65 -23.24
C LEU A 374 -1.25 -12.40 -22.52
N GLU A 375 -1.20 -12.39 -21.19
CA GLU A 375 -1.58 -11.21 -20.39
C GLU A 375 -0.54 -10.10 -20.51
N PHE A 376 0.74 -10.44 -20.47
CA PHE A 376 1.81 -9.48 -20.62
C PHE A 376 1.81 -8.81 -22.00
N MET A 377 1.49 -9.56 -23.05
CA MET A 377 1.26 -9.03 -24.40
C MET A 377 0.13 -7.99 -24.41
N LEU A 378 -0.97 -8.22 -23.68
CA LEU A 378 -2.05 -7.23 -23.54
C LEU A 378 -1.57 -5.95 -22.85
N LEU A 379 -0.76 -6.08 -21.80
CA LEU A 379 -0.17 -4.92 -21.11
C LEU A 379 0.73 -4.10 -22.05
N LYS A 380 1.58 -4.77 -22.84
CA LYS A 380 2.43 -4.12 -23.85
C LYS A 380 1.62 -3.42 -24.94
N GLN A 381 0.60 -4.08 -25.48
CA GLN A 381 -0.24 -3.52 -26.52
C GLN A 381 -1.03 -2.31 -26.03
N LEU A 382 -1.55 -2.34 -24.79
CA LEU A 382 -2.20 -1.18 -24.16
C LEU A 382 -1.21 -0.02 -23.99
N GLY A 383 -0.02 -0.29 -23.45
CA GLY A 383 1.03 0.73 -23.30
C GLY A 383 1.48 1.33 -24.64
N ALA A 384 1.59 0.51 -25.69
CA ALA A 384 1.94 0.95 -27.04
C ALA A 384 0.81 1.79 -27.68
N ALA A 385 -0.46 1.39 -27.49
CA ALA A 385 -1.61 2.13 -28.02
C ALA A 385 -1.77 3.52 -27.36
N VAL A 386 -1.49 3.62 -26.06
CA VAL A 386 -1.49 4.90 -25.33
C VAL A 386 -0.22 5.71 -25.60
N GLY A 387 0.89 5.05 -25.96
CA GLY A 387 2.19 5.69 -26.20
C GLY A 387 3.00 5.98 -24.93
N LYS A 388 2.48 5.65 -23.75
CA LYS A 388 3.18 5.73 -22.46
C LYS A 388 2.65 4.71 -21.46
N LYS A 389 3.46 4.38 -20.44
CA LYS A 389 3.01 3.55 -19.30
C LYS A 389 2.14 4.40 -18.38
N LEU A 390 0.84 4.12 -18.34
CA LEU A 390 -0.13 4.84 -17.53
C LEU A 390 0.17 4.72 -16.03
N LYS A 391 0.15 5.87 -15.35
CA LYS A 391 0.18 6.03 -13.89
C LYS A 391 -1.15 6.59 -13.38
N SER A 392 -1.39 6.54 -12.08
CA SER A 392 -2.58 7.18 -11.47
C SER A 392 -2.65 8.68 -11.75
N SER A 393 -1.52 9.40 -11.73
CA SER A 393 -1.48 10.83 -12.05
C SER A 393 -1.97 11.15 -13.47
N ASP A 394 -1.67 10.28 -14.45
CA ASP A 394 -2.15 10.45 -15.82
C ASP A 394 -3.68 10.34 -15.91
N LEU A 395 -4.28 9.49 -15.08
CA LEU A 395 -5.72 9.30 -15.01
C LEU A 395 -6.40 10.45 -14.27
N ASP A 396 -5.82 10.94 -13.17
CA ASP A 396 -6.29 12.13 -12.44
C ASP A 396 -6.39 13.35 -13.40
N GLU A 397 -5.33 13.61 -14.18
CA GLU A 397 -5.29 14.68 -15.20
C GLU A 397 -6.36 14.48 -16.29
N TYR A 398 -6.49 13.26 -16.79
CA TYR A 398 -7.50 12.92 -17.80
C TYR A 398 -8.92 13.16 -17.27
N ILE A 399 -9.21 12.73 -16.05
CA ILE A 399 -10.55 12.84 -15.45
C ILE A 399 -10.94 14.31 -15.23
N GLU A 400 -10.02 15.17 -14.78
CA GLU A 400 -10.28 16.61 -14.64
C GLU A 400 -10.70 17.24 -15.99
N PHE A 401 -10.04 16.86 -17.08
CA PHE A 401 -10.42 17.28 -18.43
C PHE A 401 -11.76 16.66 -18.86
N HIS A 402 -11.96 15.37 -18.58
CA HIS A 402 -13.13 14.60 -19.00
C HIS A 402 -14.44 15.10 -18.39
N TYR A 403 -14.42 15.63 -17.16
CA TYR A 403 -15.61 16.23 -16.55
C TYR A 403 -16.27 17.32 -17.41
N ARG A 404 -15.48 18.07 -18.18
CA ARG A 404 -16.01 19.12 -19.08
C ARG A 404 -16.87 18.58 -20.22
N LYS A 405 -16.70 17.29 -20.55
CA LYS A 405 -17.49 16.59 -21.58
C LYS A 405 -18.62 15.76 -20.97
N LEU A 406 -18.39 15.24 -19.76
CA LEU A 406 -19.32 14.36 -19.07
C LEU A 406 -20.47 15.10 -18.40
N ILE A 407 -20.20 16.23 -17.75
CA ILE A 407 -21.13 16.90 -16.82
C ILE A 407 -21.61 18.22 -17.45
N ASN A 408 -22.86 18.60 -17.18
CA ASN A 408 -23.41 19.89 -17.62
C ASN A 408 -22.54 21.05 -17.12
N PRO A 409 -22.28 22.10 -17.93
CA PRO A 409 -21.32 23.17 -17.62
C PRO A 409 -21.50 23.85 -16.26
N GLU A 410 -22.73 23.90 -15.74
CA GLU A 410 -23.08 24.50 -14.45
C GLU A 410 -22.59 23.68 -13.24
N PHE A 411 -22.45 22.36 -13.40
CA PHE A 411 -22.05 21.41 -12.33
C PHE A 411 -20.62 20.87 -12.49
N VAL A 412 -19.88 21.32 -13.50
CA VAL A 412 -18.49 20.90 -13.70
C VAL A 412 -17.63 21.32 -12.49
N PRO A 413 -16.81 20.41 -11.94
CA PRO A 413 -15.88 20.73 -10.86
C PRO A 413 -15.01 21.95 -11.14
N LYS A 414 -14.86 22.79 -10.11
CA LYS A 414 -14.01 23.97 -10.16
C LYS A 414 -12.83 23.76 -9.23
N ARG A 415 -11.66 24.29 -9.62
CA ARG A 415 -10.47 24.26 -8.77
C ARG A 415 -10.75 24.97 -7.46
N PHE A 416 -10.38 24.35 -6.35
CA PHE A 416 -10.46 24.96 -5.02
C PHE A 416 -9.36 26.01 -4.92
N CYS A 417 -9.69 27.23 -5.36
CA CYS A 417 -8.81 28.38 -5.37
C CYS A 417 -9.70 29.62 -5.27
N PHE A 418 -9.71 30.24 -4.09
CA PHE A 418 -10.62 31.34 -3.78
C PHE A 418 -9.82 32.59 -3.40
N ASP A 419 -10.13 33.69 -4.08
CA ASP A 419 -9.62 35.00 -3.73
C ASP A 419 -10.31 35.51 -2.46
N VAL A 420 -9.53 35.91 -1.47
CA VAL A 420 -10.02 36.56 -0.26
C VAL A 420 -10.24 38.03 -0.58
N ARG A 421 -11.49 38.46 -0.80
CA ARG A 421 -11.81 39.83 -1.18
C ARG A 421 -13.25 40.24 -0.87
N ARG A 422 -13.46 41.54 -0.63
CA ARG A 422 -14.78 42.16 -0.70
C ARG A 422 -15.26 42.28 -2.15
N PRO A 423 -16.58 42.23 -2.41
CA PRO A 423 -17.13 42.50 -3.74
C PRO A 423 -16.65 43.85 -4.29
N GLY A 424 -16.18 43.87 -5.54
CA GLY A 424 -15.69 45.10 -6.19
C GLY A 424 -14.30 45.58 -5.76
N CYS A 425 -13.60 44.88 -4.86
CA CYS A 425 -12.27 45.24 -4.38
C CYS A 425 -11.17 44.27 -4.86
N SER A 426 -9.92 44.73 -4.83
CA SER A 426 -8.73 43.90 -5.09
C SER A 426 -8.57 42.81 -4.02
N PRO A 427 -8.07 41.61 -4.36
CA PRO A 427 -7.88 40.54 -3.38
C PRO A 427 -6.84 40.89 -2.31
N GLU A 428 -7.18 40.60 -1.05
CA GLU A 428 -6.26 40.66 0.09
C GLU A 428 -5.36 39.42 0.14
N GLY A 429 -5.81 38.32 -0.45
CA GLY A 429 -5.07 37.07 -0.52
C GLY A 429 -5.79 36.02 -1.33
N GLN A 430 -5.32 34.79 -1.19
CA GLN A 430 -5.89 33.61 -1.83
C GLN A 430 -5.76 32.40 -0.92
N ILE A 431 -6.76 31.54 -0.95
CA ILE A 431 -6.71 30.19 -0.38
C ILE A 431 -6.80 29.15 -1.51
N SER A 432 -6.04 28.09 -1.42
CA SER A 432 -6.11 26.95 -2.35
C SER A 432 -5.91 25.64 -1.63
N LEU A 433 -6.54 24.59 -2.14
CA LEU A 433 -6.31 23.21 -1.71
C LEU A 433 -5.53 22.54 -2.83
N GLU A 434 -4.27 22.21 -2.58
CA GLU A 434 -3.31 21.75 -3.58
C GLU A 434 -2.95 20.28 -3.37
N SER A 435 -2.74 19.53 -4.46
CA SER A 435 -2.23 18.16 -4.42
C SER A 435 -0.84 18.07 -5.03
N PHE A 436 0.00 17.19 -4.45
CA PHE A 436 1.35 16.89 -4.93
C PHE A 436 1.43 15.40 -5.27
N LYS A 437 1.04 15.04 -6.49
CA LYS A 437 1.22 13.68 -7.01
C LYS A 437 2.14 13.72 -8.23
N GLY A 438 3.28 13.03 -8.14
CA GLY A 438 4.08 12.60 -9.29
C GLY A 438 4.89 13.67 -10.05
N GLY A 439 6.19 13.78 -9.74
CA GLY A 439 7.24 14.30 -10.65
C GLY A 439 7.67 15.76 -10.43
N ASP A 440 8.98 15.94 -10.17
CA ASP A 440 9.91 17.11 -10.24
C ASP A 440 9.44 18.55 -9.90
N SER A 441 8.17 18.77 -9.59
CA SER A 441 7.57 20.06 -9.32
C SER A 441 7.48 20.25 -7.82
N SER A 442 8.23 21.21 -7.28
CA SER A 442 8.09 21.65 -5.88
C SER A 442 6.79 22.43 -5.62
N ALA A 443 5.93 22.59 -6.62
CA ALA A 443 4.69 23.34 -6.58
C ALA A 443 3.48 22.41 -6.80
N GLY A 444 2.51 22.49 -5.90
CA GLY A 444 1.27 21.71 -5.98
C GLY A 444 0.26 22.34 -6.94
N PHE A 445 -0.72 21.55 -7.35
CA PHE A 445 -1.80 22.01 -8.23
C PHE A 445 -3.14 22.06 -7.49
N PRO A 446 -3.94 23.15 -7.63
CA PRO A 446 -5.24 23.22 -6.98
C PRO A 446 -6.19 22.12 -7.44
N VAL A 447 -6.75 21.36 -6.49
CA VAL A 447 -7.65 20.23 -6.76
C VAL A 447 -9.02 20.69 -7.23
N ALA A 448 -9.66 19.91 -8.12
CA ALA A 448 -11.02 20.18 -8.56
C ALA A 448 -12.05 19.65 -7.55
N THR A 449 -13.05 20.46 -7.23
CA THR A 449 -14.16 20.11 -6.32
C THR A 449 -15.50 20.44 -6.95
N PHE A 450 -16.50 19.58 -6.74
CA PHE A 450 -17.90 19.94 -6.97
C PHE A 450 -18.28 20.98 -5.93
N SER A 451 -18.83 22.11 -6.33
CA SER A 451 -19.12 23.20 -5.39
C SER A 451 -20.53 23.75 -5.52
N ARG A 452 -21.19 23.91 -4.37
CA ARG A 452 -22.49 24.57 -4.19
C ARG A 452 -22.34 25.67 -3.15
N CYS A 453 -22.92 26.84 -3.40
CA CYS A 453 -22.80 28.00 -2.52
C CYS A 453 -24.15 28.33 -1.88
N ALA A 454 -24.19 28.44 -0.55
CA ALA A 454 -25.24 29.11 0.19
C ALA A 454 -24.81 30.56 0.42
N PRO A 455 -25.39 31.56 -0.28
CA PRO A 455 -24.85 32.92 -0.35
C PRO A 455 -24.97 33.72 0.95
N ARG A 456 -25.92 33.39 1.81
CA ARG A 456 -26.11 34.02 3.12
C ARG A 456 -26.35 32.95 4.18
N ALA A 457 -25.31 32.67 4.94
CA ALA A 457 -25.42 31.83 6.12
C ALA A 457 -24.66 32.46 7.29
N SER A 458 -25.07 32.05 8.48
CA SER A 458 -24.51 32.47 9.75
C SER A 458 -23.90 31.26 10.42
N VAL A 459 -22.64 31.36 10.84
CA VAL A 459 -21.92 30.30 11.54
C VAL A 459 -21.31 30.85 12.82
N ASN A 460 -21.63 30.21 13.94
CA ASN A 460 -21.11 30.53 15.26
C ASN A 460 -19.76 29.86 15.49
N ILE A 461 -18.83 30.60 16.09
CA ILE A 461 -17.51 30.12 16.50
C ILE A 461 -17.28 30.41 17.98
N SER A 462 -16.89 29.39 18.74
CA SER A 462 -16.51 29.56 20.14
C SER A 462 -15.06 30.04 20.23
N LEU A 463 -14.86 31.27 20.71
CA LEU A 463 -13.52 31.85 20.91
C LEU A 463 -12.96 31.50 22.30
N SER A 464 -13.84 31.44 23.31
CA SER A 464 -13.49 31.04 24.67
C SER A 464 -14.67 30.28 25.31
N ALA A 465 -14.53 29.88 26.58
CA ALA A 465 -15.66 29.30 27.32
C ALA A 465 -16.83 30.28 27.51
N ALA A 466 -16.58 31.60 27.38
CA ALA A 466 -17.58 32.64 27.60
C ALA A 466 -17.95 33.41 26.33
N THR A 467 -17.09 33.42 25.30
CA THR A 467 -17.29 34.22 24.09
C THR A 467 -17.61 33.36 22.87
N THR A 468 -18.71 33.67 22.19
CA THR A 468 -19.05 33.15 20.87
C THR A 468 -19.13 34.31 19.88
N ALA A 469 -18.45 34.20 18.74
CA ALA A 469 -18.54 35.17 17.66
C ALA A 469 -19.37 34.60 16.51
N LYS A 470 -20.12 35.47 15.82
CA LYS A 470 -20.98 35.09 14.69
C LYS A 470 -20.34 35.53 13.38
N LEU A 471 -20.04 34.57 12.52
CA LEU A 471 -19.55 34.78 11.15
C LEU A 471 -20.74 34.83 10.20
N GLU A 472 -20.87 35.88 9.42
CA GLU A 472 -21.87 36.00 8.36
C GLU A 472 -21.16 36.10 7.01
N GLY A 473 -21.72 35.43 6.00
CA GLY A 473 -21.20 35.42 4.64
C GLY A 473 -21.55 34.14 3.88
N PRO A 474 -20.94 33.92 2.70
CA PRO A 474 -21.20 32.72 1.91
C PRO A 474 -20.58 31.47 2.55
N VAL A 475 -21.35 30.38 2.53
CA VAL A 475 -20.88 29.03 2.89
C VAL A 475 -20.84 28.17 1.63
N PHE A 476 -19.65 27.70 1.26
CA PHE A 476 -19.43 26.82 0.12
C PHE A 476 -19.34 25.37 0.58
N LEU A 477 -20.19 24.50 0.05
CA LEU A 477 -20.06 23.05 0.17
C LEU A 477 -19.22 22.54 -1.01
N HIS A 478 -18.19 21.75 -0.69
CA HIS A 478 -17.26 21.15 -1.62
C HIS A 478 -17.28 19.63 -1.53
N GLY A 479 -17.54 18.94 -2.63
CA GLY A 479 -17.28 17.51 -2.78
C GLY A 479 -15.94 17.27 -3.44
N LEU A 480 -15.03 16.62 -2.73
CA LEU A 480 -13.73 16.22 -3.24
C LEU A 480 -13.73 14.71 -3.53
N MET A 481 -13.48 14.36 -4.80
CA MET A 481 -13.31 12.97 -5.23
C MET A 481 -11.83 12.70 -5.44
N LEU A 482 -11.27 11.77 -4.67
CA LEU A 482 -9.89 11.30 -4.77
C LEU A 482 -9.85 9.90 -5.37
N GLN A 483 -8.70 9.54 -5.94
CA GLN A 483 -8.46 8.20 -6.50
C GLN A 483 -7.23 7.57 -5.83
N SER A 484 -7.34 6.27 -5.54
CA SER A 484 -6.24 5.46 -5.00
C SER A 484 -6.16 4.12 -5.72
N PHE A 485 -4.96 3.72 -6.10
CA PHE A 485 -4.65 2.44 -6.72
C PHE A 485 -3.73 1.64 -5.81
N SER A 486 -3.92 0.32 -5.74
CA SER A 486 -3.08 -0.55 -4.92
C SER A 486 -1.60 -0.45 -5.30
N GLY A 487 -0.75 -0.26 -4.30
CA GLY A 487 0.71 -0.16 -4.46
C GLY A 487 1.20 1.25 -4.80
N GLU A 488 0.32 2.24 -4.85
CA GLU A 488 0.68 3.66 -4.99
C GLU A 488 0.49 4.43 -3.68
N GLU A 489 1.22 5.53 -3.52
CA GLU A 489 1.07 6.41 -2.36
C GLU A 489 -0.27 7.15 -2.39
N ALA A 490 -0.84 7.38 -1.21
CA ALA A 490 -2.06 8.15 -1.07
C ALA A 490 -1.89 9.58 -1.60
N ALA A 491 -3.00 10.21 -1.97
CA ALA A 491 -2.99 11.61 -2.38
C ALA A 491 -2.42 12.49 -1.25
N SER A 492 -1.33 13.20 -1.53
CA SER A 492 -0.86 14.25 -0.65
C SER A 492 -1.67 15.51 -0.95
N LEU A 493 -2.25 16.09 0.11
CA LEU A 493 -3.04 17.32 0.03
C LEU A 493 -2.42 18.37 0.95
N GLN A 494 -2.52 19.63 0.55
CA GLN A 494 -2.04 20.77 1.32
C GLN A 494 -3.01 21.93 1.19
N LEU A 495 -3.39 22.54 2.31
CA LEU A 495 -4.09 23.81 2.33
C LEU A 495 -3.07 24.95 2.30
N CYS A 496 -3.16 25.80 1.28
CA CYS A 496 -2.26 26.90 1.02
C CYS A 496 -2.99 28.24 1.22
N GLY A 497 -2.47 29.10 2.08
CA GLY A 497 -2.96 30.46 2.29
C GLY A 497 -1.88 31.48 1.94
N ARG A 498 -2.18 32.38 1.01
CA ARG A 498 -1.22 33.38 0.50
C ARG A 498 -1.78 34.78 0.64
N ALA A 499 -1.14 35.64 1.44
CA ALA A 499 -1.50 37.06 1.52
C ALA A 499 -0.82 37.89 0.43
N ARG A 500 -1.48 38.96 -0.01
CA ARG A 500 -0.84 40.00 -0.81
C ARG A 500 -0.03 40.95 0.08
N GLN A 501 0.67 41.88 -0.56
CA GLN A 501 1.41 42.92 0.14
C GLN A 501 0.45 43.86 0.87
N PHE A 502 0.75 44.21 2.13
CA PHE A 502 -0.08 45.10 2.94
C PHE A 502 -1.52 44.62 3.15
N SER A 503 -1.72 43.30 3.11
CA SER A 503 -3.02 42.66 3.30
C SER A 503 -2.94 41.68 4.46
N SER A 504 -4.06 41.48 5.15
CA SER A 504 -4.16 40.57 6.28
C SER A 504 -5.54 39.91 6.32
N PHE A 505 -5.55 38.61 6.54
CA PHE A 505 -6.78 37.85 6.78
C PHE A 505 -6.50 36.70 7.74
N VAL A 506 -7.55 36.25 8.42
CA VAL A 506 -7.50 35.11 9.33
C VAL A 506 -7.97 33.86 8.60
N LEU A 507 -7.20 32.79 8.72
CA LEU A 507 -7.53 31.45 8.24
C LEU A 507 -7.80 30.54 9.44
N LEU A 508 -9.02 30.03 9.54
CA LEU A 508 -9.45 29.06 10.53
C LEU A 508 -9.63 27.69 9.87
N VAL A 509 -9.17 26.63 10.52
CA VAL A 509 -9.29 25.25 10.06
C VAL A 509 -9.93 24.43 11.17
N GLY A 510 -10.98 23.69 10.84
CA GLY A 510 -11.83 23.04 11.84
C GLY A 510 -12.79 22.02 11.26
N THR A 511 -13.86 21.78 12.01
CA THR A 511 -14.96 20.88 11.63
C THR A 511 -16.30 21.59 11.82
N LEU A 512 -17.28 21.25 11.00
CA LEU A 512 -18.66 21.74 11.17
C LEU A 512 -19.40 20.76 12.11
N ALA A 513 -19.64 21.18 13.35
CA ALA A 513 -20.19 20.32 14.40
C ALA A 513 -21.73 20.28 14.40
N ALA A 514 -22.36 21.38 14.00
CA ALA A 514 -23.81 21.49 13.81
C ALA A 514 -24.10 22.41 12.62
N LYS A 515 -25.38 22.52 12.23
CA LYS A 515 -25.85 23.34 11.10
C LYS A 515 -25.20 24.73 11.04
N ASP A 516 -25.05 25.37 12.20
CA ASP A 516 -24.56 26.74 12.37
C ASP A 516 -23.38 26.82 13.35
N VAL A 517 -22.68 25.73 13.65
CA VAL A 517 -21.57 25.72 14.63
C VAL A 517 -20.28 25.19 14.00
N PHE A 518 -19.27 26.06 13.92
CA PHE A 518 -17.93 25.71 13.46
C PHE A 518 -16.96 25.60 14.64
N GLU A 519 -16.27 24.48 14.70
CA GLU A 519 -15.28 24.18 15.74
C GLU A 519 -13.85 24.36 15.22
N PRO A 520 -13.18 25.49 15.53
CA PRO A 520 -11.83 25.76 15.08
C PRO A 520 -10.76 24.89 15.79
N LYS A 521 -10.09 24.03 15.02
CA LYS A 521 -8.95 23.24 15.49
C LYS A 521 -7.65 24.04 15.42
N ALA A 522 -7.42 24.77 14.33
CA ALA A 522 -6.28 25.67 14.14
C ALA A 522 -6.73 27.04 13.63
N ALA A 523 -5.97 28.08 13.96
CA ALA A 523 -6.20 29.44 13.49
C ALA A 523 -4.86 30.13 13.24
N ILE A 524 -4.76 30.85 12.12
CA ILE A 524 -3.52 31.49 11.70
C ILE A 524 -3.86 32.85 11.07
N LEU A 525 -3.18 33.91 11.52
CA LEU A 525 -3.19 35.20 10.87
C LEU A 525 -2.16 35.22 9.73
N ILE A 526 -2.63 35.43 8.49
CA ILE A 526 -1.77 35.53 7.30
C ILE A 526 -1.70 37.00 6.89
N LYS A 527 -0.50 37.58 6.87
CA LYS A 527 -0.30 39.00 6.55
C LYS A 527 0.92 39.26 5.67
N ASN A 528 0.94 40.36 4.92
CA ASN A 528 2.15 40.91 4.28
C ASN A 528 3.00 39.93 3.46
N LYS A 529 2.46 39.39 2.36
CA LYS A 529 3.13 38.39 1.51
C LYS A 529 3.48 37.07 2.20
N ASP A 530 2.93 36.82 3.40
CA ASP A 530 3.05 35.52 4.04
C ASP A 530 2.42 34.42 3.18
N GLU A 531 3.13 33.30 3.14
CA GLU A 531 2.64 32.04 2.58
C GLU A 531 2.62 31.01 3.71
N VAL A 532 1.46 30.39 3.88
CA VAL A 532 1.22 29.35 4.88
C VAL A 532 0.83 28.09 4.15
N LEU A 533 1.57 27.02 4.41
CA LEU A 533 1.40 25.71 3.80
C LEU A 533 1.09 24.69 4.90
N LEU A 534 -0.13 24.18 4.92
CA LEU A 534 -0.64 23.23 5.91
C LEU A 534 -0.88 21.86 5.23
N PRO A 535 0.03 20.89 5.36
CA PRO A 535 -0.20 19.52 4.92
C PRO A 535 -1.45 18.94 5.57
N LEU A 536 -2.20 18.15 4.81
CA LEU A 536 -3.41 17.47 5.25
C LEU A 536 -3.20 15.95 5.17
N LEU A 537 -3.55 15.26 6.25
CA LEU A 537 -3.58 13.81 6.35
C LEU A 537 -4.93 13.32 5.83
N VAL A 538 -4.89 12.28 4.99
CA VAL A 538 -6.05 11.72 4.30
C VAL A 538 -6.20 10.26 4.71
N GLU A 539 -7.32 9.93 5.36
CA GLU A 539 -7.60 8.58 5.88
C GLU A 539 -8.95 8.09 5.37
N THR A 540 -9.00 6.88 4.81
CA THR A 540 -10.25 6.30 4.30
C THR A 540 -10.96 5.47 5.36
N ILE A 541 -12.28 5.63 5.45
CA ILE A 541 -13.19 4.80 6.25
C ILE A 541 -13.69 3.63 5.37
N PRO A 542 -14.03 2.45 5.93
CA PRO A 542 -14.68 1.38 5.17
C PRO A 542 -15.92 1.85 4.41
N SER A 543 -16.12 1.32 3.19
CA SER A 543 -17.29 1.69 2.37
C SER A 543 -18.59 1.25 3.05
N ALA A 544 -19.72 1.84 2.65
CA ALA A 544 -21.03 1.51 3.24
C ALA A 544 -21.35 0.02 3.11
N LYS A 545 -21.03 -0.56 1.94
CA LYS A 545 -21.19 -1.99 1.67
C LYS A 545 -20.30 -2.86 2.57
N GLU A 546 -19.00 -2.58 2.64
CA GLU A 546 -18.09 -3.34 3.51
C GLU A 546 -18.49 -3.29 4.98
N PHE A 547 -18.98 -2.13 5.44
CA PHE A 547 -19.47 -2.00 6.80
C PHE A 547 -20.74 -2.82 7.04
N LYS A 548 -21.70 -2.77 6.11
CA LYS A 548 -22.93 -3.56 6.17
C LYS A 548 -22.64 -5.06 6.25
N ASP A 549 -21.77 -5.54 5.36
CA ASP A 549 -21.36 -6.95 5.30
C ASP A 549 -20.65 -7.35 6.60
N ALA A 550 -19.77 -6.49 7.14
CA ALA A 550 -19.05 -6.75 8.38
C ALA A 550 -19.96 -6.86 9.61
N ILE A 551 -21.06 -6.10 9.67
CA ILE A 551 -21.99 -6.14 10.81
C ILE A 551 -23.10 -7.19 10.66
N GLU A 552 -23.25 -7.84 9.49
CA GLU A 552 -24.38 -8.72 9.20
C GLU A 552 -24.51 -9.88 10.21
N SER A 553 -23.38 -10.45 10.61
CA SER A 553 -23.28 -11.56 11.57
C SER A 553 -23.44 -11.17 13.04
N LEU A 554 -23.50 -9.87 13.36
CA LEU A 554 -23.58 -9.36 14.74
C LEU A 554 -25.02 -9.34 15.28
N SER A 555 -25.16 -9.33 16.61
CA SER A 555 -26.47 -9.17 17.27
C SER A 555 -27.05 -7.77 17.04
N GLU A 556 -28.37 -7.58 17.22
CA GLU A 556 -29.00 -6.28 16.94
C GLU A 556 -28.47 -5.15 17.83
N GLU A 557 -28.16 -5.42 19.10
CA GLU A 557 -27.56 -4.42 19.99
C GLU A 557 -26.13 -4.05 19.54
N GLN A 558 -25.35 -5.04 19.08
CA GLN A 558 -24.02 -4.79 18.50
C GLN A 558 -24.13 -3.98 17.19
N LYS A 559 -25.09 -4.30 16.33
CA LYS A 559 -25.38 -3.55 15.09
C LYS A 559 -25.72 -2.09 15.39
N ARG A 560 -26.59 -1.83 16.38
CA ARG A 560 -26.93 -0.47 16.83
C ARG A 560 -25.70 0.29 17.30
N PHE A 561 -24.86 -0.36 18.13
CA PHE A 561 -23.59 0.23 18.58
C PHE A 561 -22.66 0.56 17.42
N CYS A 562 -22.45 -0.38 16.48
CA CYS A 562 -21.60 -0.15 15.30
C CYS A 562 -22.14 0.98 14.42
N ARG A 563 -23.46 1.04 14.18
CA ARG A 563 -24.10 2.12 13.39
C ARG A 563 -23.90 3.48 14.03
N ALA A 564 -24.04 3.60 15.35
CA ALA A 564 -23.78 4.84 16.07
C ALA A 564 -22.30 5.27 15.96
N PHE A 565 -21.37 4.32 16.04
CA PHE A 565 -19.94 4.62 15.87
C PHE A 565 -19.60 5.02 14.43
N ARG A 566 -20.24 4.41 13.42
CA ARG A 566 -20.11 4.83 12.01
C ARG A 566 -20.61 6.25 11.80
N GLN A 567 -21.76 6.62 12.39
CA GLN A 567 -22.26 8.01 12.32
C GLN A 567 -21.25 9.01 12.88
N LEU A 568 -20.59 8.68 14.00
CA LEU A 568 -19.52 9.50 14.56
C LEU A 568 -18.31 9.61 13.61
N GLN A 569 -17.90 8.50 12.98
CA GLN A 569 -16.84 8.50 11.99
C GLN A 569 -17.20 9.35 10.75
N LEU A 570 -18.42 9.24 10.25
CA LEU A 570 -18.90 10.03 9.11
C LEU A 570 -18.97 11.52 9.44
N ALA A 571 -19.41 11.90 10.63
CA ALA A 571 -19.40 13.29 11.08
C ALA A 571 -17.97 13.88 11.08
N SER A 572 -16.96 13.07 11.39
CA SER A 572 -15.54 13.51 11.36
C SER A 572 -15.00 13.78 9.95
N THR A 573 -15.70 13.38 8.88
CA THR A 573 -15.30 13.64 7.49
C THR A 573 -15.58 15.08 7.03
N LEU A 574 -16.36 15.85 7.79
CA LEU A 574 -16.67 17.25 7.50
C LEU A 574 -15.50 18.17 7.90
N PHE A 575 -14.57 18.33 6.98
CA PHE A 575 -13.48 19.29 7.12
C PHE A 575 -13.98 20.68 6.74
N ALA A 576 -13.69 21.70 7.54
CA ALA A 576 -14.15 23.06 7.27
C ALA A 576 -13.02 24.08 7.40
N VAL A 577 -13.06 25.09 6.54
CA VAL A 577 -12.11 26.21 6.51
C VAL A 577 -12.90 27.50 6.52
N ALA A 578 -12.65 28.37 7.49
CA ALA A 578 -13.26 29.71 7.53
C ALA A 578 -12.20 30.78 7.29
N VAL A 579 -12.55 31.77 6.48
CA VAL A 579 -11.71 32.92 6.15
C VAL A 579 -12.40 34.18 6.64
N VAL A 580 -11.70 34.99 7.43
CA VAL A 580 -12.19 36.26 7.94
C VAL A 580 -11.28 37.39 7.44
N GLN A 581 -11.87 38.37 6.75
CA GLN A 581 -11.14 39.57 6.32
C GLN A 581 -10.98 40.53 7.49
N VAL A 582 -9.74 40.94 7.76
CA VAL A 582 -9.43 41.73 8.96
C VAL A 582 -9.75 43.22 8.75
N ARG A 583 -9.38 43.78 7.59
CA ARG A 583 -9.57 45.20 7.31
C ARG A 583 -11.05 45.63 7.30
N PRO A 584 -11.98 44.93 6.63
CA PRO A 584 -13.39 45.27 6.69
C PRO A 584 -13.94 45.26 8.11
N GLN A 585 -13.55 44.27 8.90
CA GLN A 585 -14.00 44.17 10.28
C GLN A 585 -13.43 45.28 11.17
N LEU A 586 -12.18 45.71 10.93
CA LEU A 586 -11.60 46.87 11.61
C LEU A 586 -12.35 48.17 11.30
N GLU A 587 -12.72 48.40 10.04
CA GLU A 587 -13.50 49.60 9.65
C GLU A 587 -14.81 49.65 10.43
N ARG A 588 -15.51 48.52 10.56
CA ARG A 588 -16.77 48.42 11.30
C ARG A 588 -16.57 48.59 12.79
N LEU A 589 -15.56 47.93 13.37
CA LEU A 589 -15.24 48.01 14.79
C LEU A 589 -14.99 49.46 15.22
N LEU A 590 -14.27 50.22 14.38
CA LEU A 590 -13.85 51.60 14.63
C LEU A 590 -14.88 52.64 14.18
N LEU A 591 -16.06 52.22 13.68
CA LEU A 591 -17.13 53.08 13.16
C LEU A 591 -16.70 53.95 11.96
N LEU A 592 -15.80 53.42 11.13
CA LEU A 592 -15.33 54.04 9.90
C LEU A 592 -16.18 53.61 8.68
N PRO A 593 -16.40 54.48 7.69
CA PRO A 593 -17.04 54.09 6.43
C PRO A 593 -16.26 52.98 5.70
N GLU A 594 -16.97 52.20 4.89
CA GLU A 594 -16.36 51.14 4.09
C GLU A 594 -15.24 51.66 3.16
N GLY A 595 -14.11 50.95 3.13
CA GLY A 595 -12.96 51.27 2.28
C GLY A 595 -12.05 52.37 2.82
N SER A 596 -12.35 52.93 4.01
CA SER A 596 -11.57 54.01 4.64
C SER A 596 -10.10 53.64 4.89
N LEU A 597 -9.84 52.37 5.22
CA LEU A 597 -8.51 51.90 5.60
C LEU A 597 -7.69 51.34 4.43
N VAL A 598 -8.27 51.29 3.22
CA VAL A 598 -7.59 50.71 2.04
C VAL A 598 -6.28 51.42 1.69
N LYS A 599 -6.22 52.75 1.86
CA LYS A 599 -5.02 53.57 1.58
C LYS A 599 -4.15 53.82 2.82
N GLN A 600 -4.58 53.40 4.01
CA GLN A 600 -3.95 53.74 5.29
C GLN A 600 -3.17 52.54 5.86
N VAL A 601 -2.16 52.08 5.13
CA VAL A 601 -1.42 50.84 5.45
C VAL A 601 -0.74 50.91 6.82
N GLU A 602 -0.03 52.01 7.11
CA GLU A 602 0.66 52.22 8.38
C GLU A 602 -0.30 52.18 9.56
N LEU A 603 -1.40 52.94 9.47
CA LEU A 603 -2.45 52.95 10.50
C LEU A 603 -3.03 51.55 10.74
N VAL A 604 -3.25 50.75 9.70
CA VAL A 604 -3.75 49.37 9.87
C VAL A 604 -2.74 48.49 10.59
N GLU A 605 -1.44 48.64 10.29
CA GLU A 605 -0.38 47.89 10.98
C GLU A 605 -0.27 48.30 12.45
N ASP A 606 -0.34 49.60 12.74
CA ASP A 606 -0.34 50.14 14.10
C ASP A 606 -1.54 49.66 14.91
N LEU A 607 -2.75 49.74 14.34
CA LEU A 607 -3.97 49.23 14.98
C LEU A 607 -3.87 47.72 15.26
N MET A 608 -3.35 46.95 14.31
CA MET A 608 -3.15 45.51 14.50
C MET A 608 -2.13 45.21 15.61
N ASN A 609 -1.04 45.97 15.70
CA ASN A 609 -0.05 45.81 16.76
C ASN A 609 -0.64 46.18 18.13
N LEU A 610 -1.44 47.26 18.22
CA LEU A 610 -2.13 47.66 19.44
C LEU A 610 -3.14 46.61 19.93
N LEU A 611 -3.90 46.01 19.02
CA LEU A 611 -4.90 44.99 19.36
C LEU A 611 -4.25 43.63 19.70
N ILE A 612 -3.20 43.23 19.00
CA ILE A 612 -2.59 41.89 19.16
C ILE A 612 -1.50 41.88 20.24
N GLU A 613 -0.52 42.79 20.15
CA GLU A 613 0.66 42.75 21.03
C GLU A 613 0.39 43.42 22.37
N HIS A 614 -0.44 44.47 22.36
CA HIS A 614 -0.69 45.29 23.53
C HIS A 614 -2.10 45.10 24.13
N GLN A 615 -2.97 44.33 23.48
CA GLN A 615 -4.31 43.97 23.95
C GLN A 615 -5.17 45.17 24.38
N PHE A 616 -5.05 46.30 23.67
CA PHE A 616 -5.87 47.48 23.97
C PHE A 616 -7.35 47.23 23.61
N PRO A 617 -8.31 47.65 24.46
CA PRO A 617 -9.73 47.60 24.13
C PRO A 617 -10.04 48.42 22.88
N SER A 618 -10.87 47.86 22.00
CA SER A 618 -11.26 48.49 20.73
C SER A 618 -12.05 49.79 20.92
N ASP A 619 -12.72 49.97 22.06
CA ASP A 619 -13.48 51.18 22.39
C ASP A 619 -12.58 52.43 22.50
N LEU A 620 -11.32 52.27 22.91
CA LEU A 620 -10.35 53.38 23.01
C LEU A 620 -9.83 53.86 21.66
N LEU A 621 -9.96 53.03 20.63
CA LEU A 621 -9.52 53.31 19.26
C LEU A 621 -10.68 53.74 18.34
N SER A 622 -11.91 53.46 18.76
CA SER A 622 -13.12 53.71 17.97
C SER A 622 -13.37 55.20 17.81
N TYR A 623 -13.92 55.61 16.65
CA TYR A 623 -14.26 57.01 16.42
C TYR A 623 -15.37 57.47 17.38
N ASP A 624 -15.09 58.53 18.14
CA ASP A 624 -15.94 59.09 19.20
C ASP A 624 -16.72 60.35 18.79
N GLY A 625 -16.59 60.79 17.53
CA GLY A 625 -17.19 62.02 17.03
C GLY A 625 -18.55 61.85 16.33
N PRO A 626 -19.08 62.94 15.71
CA PRO A 626 -20.38 62.92 15.05
C PRO A 626 -20.44 61.94 13.85
N PRO A 627 -21.50 61.13 13.71
CA PRO A 627 -21.59 60.13 12.63
C PRO A 627 -21.61 60.73 11.22
N ALA A 628 -22.01 62.00 11.07
CA ALA A 628 -22.06 62.73 9.81
C ALA A 628 -20.72 63.37 9.38
N ALA A 629 -19.64 63.22 10.16
CA ALA A 629 -18.32 63.75 9.81
C ALA A 629 -17.76 63.11 8.52
N GLU A 630 -16.92 63.87 7.81
CA GLU A 630 -16.28 63.38 6.59
C GLU A 630 -15.29 62.24 6.88
N THR A 631 -15.10 61.33 5.90
CA THR A 631 -14.27 60.12 6.07
C THR A 631 -12.84 60.43 6.51
N TRP A 632 -12.23 61.50 5.99
CA TRP A 632 -10.85 61.86 6.35
C TRP A 632 -10.73 62.34 7.79
N GLU A 633 -11.76 63.03 8.31
CA GLU A 633 -11.80 63.54 9.69
C GLU A 633 -11.89 62.38 10.68
N LYS A 634 -12.71 61.37 10.35
CA LYS A 634 -12.80 60.11 11.11
C LYS A 634 -11.44 59.39 11.16
N ILE A 635 -10.78 59.25 10.01
CA ILE A 635 -9.45 58.61 9.93
C ILE A 635 -8.41 59.40 10.74
N ALA A 636 -8.41 60.73 10.65
CA ALA A 636 -7.46 61.57 11.37
C ALA A 636 -7.63 61.45 12.88
N ARG A 637 -8.88 61.40 13.37
CA ARG A 637 -9.18 61.20 14.79
C ARG A 637 -8.72 59.83 15.28
N THR A 638 -9.03 58.75 14.56
CA THR A 638 -8.57 57.40 14.91
C THR A 638 -7.04 57.28 14.88
N ARG A 639 -6.36 57.91 13.92
CA ARG A 639 -4.90 57.96 13.87
C ARG A 639 -4.31 58.67 15.08
N PHE A 640 -4.87 59.82 15.46
CA PHE A 640 -4.44 60.56 16.64
C PHE A 640 -4.53 59.71 17.92
N LEU A 641 -5.63 58.97 18.10
CA LEU A 641 -5.81 58.06 19.25
C LEU A 641 -4.78 56.92 19.25
N ALA A 642 -4.51 56.33 18.09
CA ALA A 642 -3.50 55.29 17.96
C ALA A 642 -2.08 55.81 18.25
N ASP A 643 -1.71 56.98 17.72
CA ASP A 643 -0.42 57.63 17.93
C ASP A 643 -0.19 57.96 19.41
N GLU A 644 -1.23 58.45 20.11
CA GLU A 644 -1.17 58.75 21.54
C GLU A 644 -0.86 57.48 22.36
N LEU A 645 -1.56 56.38 22.08
CA LEU A 645 -1.33 55.11 22.75
C LEU A 645 0.07 54.53 22.44
N LEU A 646 0.51 54.59 21.18
CA LEU A 646 1.86 54.16 20.81
C LEU A 646 2.95 54.99 21.51
N SER A 647 2.74 56.30 21.65
CA SER A 647 3.68 57.17 22.38
C SER A 647 3.78 56.82 23.87
N MET A 648 2.66 56.44 24.50
CA MET A 648 2.63 55.94 25.87
C MET A 648 3.38 54.61 26.02
N ILE A 649 3.26 53.71 25.04
CA ILE A 649 3.99 52.44 25.03
C ILE A 649 5.49 52.67 24.84
N ALA A 650 5.87 53.58 23.94
CA ALA A 650 7.27 53.91 23.67
C ALA A 650 7.96 54.46 24.93
N THR A 651 7.31 55.39 25.63
CA THR A 651 7.82 55.93 26.90
C THR A 651 7.93 54.86 27.99
N SER A 652 6.97 53.93 28.07
CA SER A 652 7.04 52.79 28.99
C SER A 652 8.19 51.82 28.66
N LYS A 653 8.36 51.45 27.39
CA LYS A 653 9.45 50.55 26.94
C LYS A 653 10.82 51.17 27.17
N GLU A 654 10.99 52.48 26.94
CA GLU A 654 12.24 53.20 27.21
C GLU A 654 12.59 53.19 28.70
N ALA A 655 11.61 53.40 29.58
CA ALA A 655 11.81 53.33 31.03
C ALA A 655 12.20 51.92 31.51
N GLU A 656 11.59 50.87 30.96
CA GLU A 656 11.97 49.48 31.24
C GLU A 656 13.37 49.15 30.76
N LEU A 657 13.75 49.60 29.56
CA LEU A 657 15.07 49.35 28.99
C LEU A 657 16.17 50.06 29.80
N GLU A 658 15.90 51.27 30.29
CA GLU A 658 16.82 52.00 31.15
C GLU A 658 16.97 51.32 32.52
N LYS A 659 15.87 50.84 33.11
CA LYS A 659 15.91 50.04 34.34
C LYS A 659 16.69 48.73 34.15
N ALA A 660 16.46 48.02 33.03
CA ALA A 660 17.18 46.79 32.71
C ALA A 660 18.68 47.04 32.47
N LYS A 661 19.05 48.17 31.84
CA LYS A 661 20.45 48.59 31.69
C LYS A 661 21.09 48.89 33.05
N GLN A 662 20.38 49.58 33.94
CA GLN A 662 20.85 49.86 35.30
C GLN A 662 21.02 48.56 36.10
N GLU A 663 20.08 47.63 36.02
CA GLU A 663 20.18 46.31 36.67
C GLU A 663 21.31 45.45 36.09
N ALA A 664 21.51 45.47 34.77
CA ALA A 664 22.61 44.78 34.11
C ALA A 664 23.97 45.40 34.46
N MET A 665 24.04 46.74 34.57
CA MET A 665 25.23 47.46 35.01
C MET A 665 25.53 47.16 36.49
N HIS A 666 24.51 47.15 37.35
CA HIS A 666 24.64 46.79 38.75
C HIS A 666 25.09 45.33 38.92
N ARG A 667 24.50 44.40 38.16
CA ARG A 667 24.92 42.98 38.14
C ARG A 667 26.36 42.81 37.66
N ARG A 668 26.79 43.61 36.68
CA ARG A 668 28.18 43.63 36.20
C ARG A 668 29.14 44.23 37.22
N LEU A 669 28.70 45.24 37.99
CA LEU A 669 29.47 45.85 39.07
C LEU A 669 29.67 44.87 40.22
N LEU A 670 28.62 44.17 40.63
CA LEU A 670 28.70 43.10 41.63
C LEU A 670 29.63 41.97 41.19
N ALA A 671 29.57 41.54 39.92
CA ALA A 671 30.49 40.53 39.39
C ALA A 671 31.97 41.00 39.42
N LEU A 672 32.23 42.29 39.18
CA LEU A 672 33.59 42.85 39.30
C LEU A 672 34.03 43.01 40.77
N GLU A 673 33.09 43.26 41.69
CA GLU A 673 33.37 43.26 43.14
C GLU A 673 33.67 41.86 43.65
N GLU A 674 32.93 40.84 43.22
CA GLU A 674 33.23 39.42 43.50
C GLU A 674 34.62 39.04 42.96
N GLU A 675 34.97 39.40 41.72
CA GLU A 675 36.32 39.18 41.18
C GLU A 675 37.41 39.89 42.01
N ARG A 676 37.12 41.10 42.51
CA ARG A 676 38.07 41.88 43.33
C ARG A 676 38.19 41.36 44.76
N GLU A 677 37.10 40.82 45.32
CA GLU A 677 37.12 40.11 46.61
C GLU A 677 37.88 38.79 46.50
N GLU A 678 37.75 38.05 45.39
CA GLU A 678 38.59 36.87 45.11
C GLU A 678 40.08 37.23 44.97
N GLU A 679 40.41 38.36 44.30
CA GLU A 679 41.79 38.87 44.24
C GLU A 679 42.31 39.32 45.62
N GLU A 680 41.48 39.95 46.45
CA GLU A 680 41.83 40.36 47.80
C GLU A 680 41.98 39.17 48.76
N GLU A 681 41.10 38.16 48.68
CA GLU A 681 41.20 36.88 49.40
C GLU A 681 42.48 36.15 48.98
N GLY A 682 42.80 36.11 47.68
CA GLY A 682 44.07 35.59 47.17
C GLY A 682 45.29 36.37 47.67
N MET A 683 45.16 37.69 47.85
CA MET A 683 46.21 38.55 48.41
C MET A 683 46.36 38.40 49.95
N LYS A 684 45.26 38.19 50.66
CA LYS A 684 45.19 37.89 52.12
C LYS A 684 45.71 36.48 52.43
N ALA A 685 45.46 35.50 51.57
CA ALA A 685 46.06 34.17 51.62
C ALA A 685 47.59 34.22 51.39
N ARG A 686 48.06 35.06 50.45
CA ARG A 686 49.50 35.31 50.23
C ARG A 686 50.19 36.05 51.39
N THR A 687 49.47 36.87 52.15
CA THR A 687 50.01 37.57 53.34
C THR A 687 49.95 36.74 54.62
N ARG A 688 49.05 35.74 54.73
CA ARG A 688 49.04 34.75 55.82
C ARG A 688 50.14 33.67 55.71
N SER A 689 50.72 33.45 54.53
CA SER A 689 51.82 32.50 54.31
C SER A 689 53.24 33.08 54.59
N ARG A 690 53.36 34.29 55.16
CA ARG A 690 54.66 34.97 55.42
C ARG A 690 54.92 35.24 56.92
N ARG A 691 54.56 34.31 57.81
CA ARG A 691 54.96 34.31 59.23
C ARG A 691 55.18 32.88 59.78
N ALA A 692 56.24 32.21 59.31
CA ALA A 692 57.01 31.14 59.99
C ALA A 692 58.20 30.73 59.06
N PRO A 693 59.34 30.25 59.60
CA PRO A 693 60.65 30.86 59.34
C PRO A 693 61.42 30.32 58.12
N MET A 694 62.33 31.19 57.64
CA MET A 694 63.47 30.86 56.79
C MET A 694 64.25 29.65 57.32
N LYS A 695 64.44 28.65 56.46
CA LYS A 695 65.73 27.97 56.32
C LYS A 695 66.25 28.17 54.90
N GLU A 696 67.53 28.46 54.89
CA GLU A 696 68.43 28.85 53.82
C GLU A 696 68.71 27.67 52.87
N ASN A 697 68.57 27.88 51.56
CA ASN A 697 69.59 27.48 50.60
C ASN A 697 69.38 28.17 49.23
N GLU A 698 70.48 28.78 48.81
CA GLU A 698 70.89 29.34 47.52
C GLU A 698 70.28 28.69 46.25
N ALA A 699 70.15 29.32 45.08
CA ALA A 699 70.34 30.69 44.61
C ALA A 699 69.82 30.81 43.15
N ARG A 700 69.64 32.07 42.72
CA ARG A 700 69.75 32.65 41.36
C ARG A 700 68.52 32.79 40.42
N SER A 701 68.30 34.08 40.12
CA SER A 701 68.09 34.72 38.80
C SER A 701 66.65 34.73 38.24
N MET A 702 65.88 35.83 38.31
CA MET A 702 65.96 37.16 37.68
C MET A 702 65.06 37.33 36.42
N VAL A 703 64.28 38.42 36.48
CA VAL A 703 63.84 39.32 35.39
C VAL A 703 62.54 39.03 34.62
N LYS A 704 61.57 39.87 35.02
CA LYS A 704 60.33 40.35 34.41
C LYS A 704 60.43 40.72 32.91
N LYS A 705 59.31 40.63 32.20
CA LYS A 705 58.82 41.73 31.35
C LYS A 705 57.30 41.68 31.15
N LYS A 706 56.70 42.86 31.26
CA LYS A 706 55.28 43.19 31.06
C LYS A 706 55.02 43.54 29.60
N CYS A 707 53.74 43.44 29.25
CA CYS A 707 52.92 44.36 28.45
C CYS A 707 52.58 44.01 26.99
N LYS A 708 51.25 43.99 26.80
CA LYS A 708 50.42 44.60 25.74
C LYS A 708 50.11 43.81 24.46
N GLN A 709 48.79 43.61 24.34
CA GLN A 709 47.91 43.88 23.20
C GLN A 709 48.26 43.33 21.81
N SER A 710 47.31 42.51 21.38
CA SER A 710 46.64 42.55 20.07
C SER A 710 47.32 41.93 18.85
N PHE A 711 46.44 41.34 18.05
CA PHE A 711 46.57 40.90 16.67
C PHE A 711 47.30 39.59 16.36
N ALA A 712 46.71 38.94 15.37
CA ALA A 712 46.77 37.55 15.02
C ALA A 712 47.93 37.23 14.06
N LEU A 713 48.48 36.01 14.24
CA LEU A 713 48.94 34.98 13.27
C LEU A 713 49.92 35.41 12.14
N PRO A 714 50.89 34.56 11.70
CA PRO A 714 50.67 33.14 11.35
C PRO A 714 51.86 32.14 11.51
N MET A 715 51.54 30.83 11.38
CA MET A 715 52.24 29.69 10.73
C MET A 715 53.80 29.64 10.65
N LEU A 716 54.57 28.54 10.79
CA LEU A 716 54.40 27.10 10.52
C LEU A 716 55.63 26.30 11.05
N SER A 717 55.43 25.03 11.51
CA SER A 717 56.33 23.82 11.44
C SER A 717 57.78 23.85 12.00
N LYS A 718 58.40 22.80 12.59
CA LYS A 718 58.09 21.35 12.78
C LYS A 718 59.13 20.69 13.73
N MET A 719 58.68 19.65 14.46
CA MET A 719 59.39 18.40 14.90
C MET A 719 60.45 18.52 16.03
N THR A 720 60.51 17.67 17.08
CA THR A 720 60.05 16.27 17.30
C THR A 720 60.00 15.92 18.81
N ALA A 721 59.22 14.87 19.12
CA ALA A 721 58.80 14.19 20.36
C ALA A 721 59.92 13.69 21.34
N PRO A 722 59.67 12.93 22.44
CA PRO A 722 58.41 12.32 22.98
C PRO A 722 58.19 12.59 24.50
N GLY A 723 57.13 12.23 25.23
CA GLY A 723 55.90 11.45 25.09
C GLY A 723 55.30 11.25 26.50
N GLY A 724 53.99 11.01 26.63
CA GLY A 724 53.35 10.52 27.88
C GLY A 724 52.09 11.29 28.32
N ALA A 725 50.91 10.71 28.04
CA ALA A 725 49.58 11.24 28.34
C ALA A 725 48.98 10.72 29.66
N PRO A 726 47.93 11.37 30.22
CA PRO A 726 46.89 10.68 30.96
C PRO A 726 45.56 10.63 30.19
N LYS A 727 44.90 9.48 30.36
CA LYS A 727 43.64 9.00 29.77
C LYS A 727 42.38 9.63 30.39
N PRO A 728 41.21 9.48 29.72
CA PRO A 728 39.88 9.69 30.29
C PRO A 728 39.45 8.49 31.15
N THR A 729 38.76 8.73 32.26
CA THR A 729 38.14 7.66 33.07
C THR A 729 36.70 7.44 32.66
N SER A 730 36.45 6.21 32.21
CA SER A 730 35.17 5.60 31.84
C SER A 730 34.35 5.15 33.05
N ALA A 731 33.03 5.11 32.84
CA ALA A 731 31.97 4.58 33.69
C ALA A 731 32.16 3.11 34.11
N PRO A 732 31.50 2.66 35.20
CA PRO A 732 31.63 1.29 35.73
C PRO A 732 30.83 0.24 34.93
N PRO A 733 31.24 -1.05 34.98
CA PRO A 733 30.61 -2.14 34.24
C PRO A 733 29.37 -2.74 34.95
N PRO A 734 28.47 -3.43 34.21
CA PRO A 734 27.29 -4.10 34.77
C PRO A 734 27.61 -5.51 35.35
N PRO A 735 26.76 -6.04 36.25
CA PRO A 735 26.92 -7.36 36.86
C PRO A 735 26.54 -8.54 35.93
N PRO A 736 26.99 -9.78 36.23
CA PRO A 736 26.90 -10.95 35.34
C PRO A 736 25.50 -11.61 35.27
N PRO A 737 25.24 -12.48 34.26
CA PRO A 737 23.91 -13.04 33.99
C PRO A 737 23.58 -14.26 34.87
N SER A 738 22.38 -14.25 35.45
CA SER A 738 21.76 -15.39 36.15
C SER A 738 20.99 -16.28 35.18
N ALA A 739 21.12 -17.60 35.31
CA ALA A 739 20.37 -18.62 34.58
C ALA A 739 18.86 -18.61 34.95
N PRO A 740 17.97 -19.17 34.11
CA PRO A 740 16.54 -18.87 34.12
C PRO A 740 15.77 -19.61 35.22
N ALA A 741 15.02 -18.86 36.03
CA ALA A 741 14.04 -19.38 36.98
C ALA A 741 12.63 -19.43 36.33
N ALA A 742 11.87 -20.47 36.68
CA ALA A 742 10.54 -20.79 36.16
C ALA A 742 9.50 -19.66 36.36
N PRO A 743 8.47 -19.56 35.49
CA PRO A 743 7.44 -18.52 35.60
C PRO A 743 6.52 -18.77 36.82
N PRO A 744 6.18 -17.72 37.60
CA PRO A 744 5.15 -17.81 38.64
C PRO A 744 3.73 -17.85 38.03
N PRO A 745 2.73 -18.43 38.74
CA PRO A 745 1.36 -18.55 38.25
C PRO A 745 0.66 -17.17 38.15
N PRO A 746 -0.35 -17.02 37.26
CA PRO A 746 -1.04 -15.76 37.06
C PRO A 746 -1.93 -15.38 38.25
N SER A 747 -1.74 -14.16 38.76
CA SER A 747 -2.61 -13.52 39.75
C SER A 747 -3.84 -12.87 39.07
N PRO A 748 -4.99 -12.80 39.76
CA PRO A 748 -6.28 -12.42 39.18
C PRO A 748 -6.42 -10.91 38.86
N SER A 749 -7.24 -10.62 37.86
CA SER A 749 -7.56 -9.29 37.32
C SER A 749 -8.11 -8.30 38.37
N PRO A 750 -7.79 -6.99 38.27
CA PRO A 750 -8.37 -5.97 39.14
C PRO A 750 -9.81 -5.60 38.72
N SER A 751 -10.70 -5.60 39.70
CA SER A 751 -12.10 -5.14 39.62
C SER A 751 -12.21 -3.61 39.43
N PRO A 752 -13.29 -3.10 38.82
CA PRO A 752 -13.47 -1.67 38.56
C PRO A 752 -13.78 -0.86 39.84
N PRO A 753 -13.37 0.43 39.92
CA PRO A 753 -13.65 1.30 41.07
C PRO A 753 -15.11 1.82 41.09
N PRO A 754 -15.60 2.24 42.28
CA PRO A 754 -17.03 2.48 42.53
C PRO A 754 -17.49 3.88 42.10
N ALA A 755 -18.76 3.97 41.69
CA ALA A 755 -19.47 5.21 41.46
C ALA A 755 -19.96 5.81 42.79
N ASN A 756 -19.70 7.11 43.01
CA ASN A 756 -20.43 7.93 43.97
C ASN A 756 -20.68 9.35 43.43
N GLU A 757 -21.98 9.66 43.43
CA GLU A 757 -22.78 10.88 43.34
C GLU A 757 -22.14 12.28 43.44
N VAL A 758 -22.61 13.18 42.58
CA VAL A 758 -22.97 14.57 42.94
C VAL A 758 -24.33 14.91 42.31
N GLN A 759 -25.28 15.28 43.16
CA GLN A 759 -26.63 15.75 42.85
C GLN A 759 -26.62 17.21 42.34
N ASN A 760 -27.49 17.53 41.36
CA ASN A 760 -28.53 18.54 41.52
C ASN A 760 -29.54 18.52 40.35
N GLN A 761 -30.82 18.42 40.71
CA GLN A 761 -32.01 18.45 39.84
C GLN A 761 -32.25 19.86 39.24
N PRO A 762 -33.08 19.94 38.18
CA PRO A 762 -34.31 20.70 38.36
C PRO A 762 -35.59 19.87 38.22
N THR A 763 -36.53 20.29 39.05
CA THR A 763 -37.90 19.88 39.35
C THR A 763 -38.80 19.69 38.13
N ALA A 764 -39.65 18.66 38.20
CA ALA A 764 -40.75 18.42 37.28
C ALA A 764 -41.90 19.43 37.48
N GLU A 765 -42.42 19.96 36.36
CA GLU A 765 -43.78 20.51 36.29
C GLU A 765 -44.64 19.77 35.27
N ARG A 766 -45.94 19.80 35.54
CA ARG A 766 -46.99 18.83 35.19
C ARG A 766 -47.40 18.83 33.71
N LYS A 767 -47.72 17.63 33.21
CA LYS A 767 -48.64 17.43 32.07
C LYS A 767 -50.05 17.92 32.40
N PRO A 768 -50.78 18.45 31.40
CA PRO A 768 -52.17 18.07 31.22
C PRO A 768 -52.36 17.34 29.88
N ASN A 769 -53.23 16.34 29.96
CA ASN A 769 -53.74 15.51 28.88
C ASN A 769 -54.90 16.26 28.17
N ASN A 770 -54.97 16.20 26.84
CA ASN A 770 -56.19 16.18 26.01
C ASN A 770 -55.73 16.10 24.54
N GLN A 771 -55.94 14.96 23.88
CA GLN A 771 -57.10 14.62 23.03
C GLN A 771 -57.05 15.29 21.65
N ALA A 772 -57.27 14.42 20.67
CA ALA A 772 -57.07 14.62 19.25
C ALA A 772 -58.02 15.64 18.64
N GLU A 773 -57.49 16.47 17.74
CA GLU A 773 -58.25 17.10 16.67
C GLU A 773 -57.35 17.28 15.44
N THR A 774 -57.80 16.74 14.32
CA THR A 774 -57.21 16.85 12.99
C THR A 774 -57.57 18.22 12.41
N PRO A 775 -56.68 18.96 11.72
CA PRO A 775 -57.09 20.02 10.83
C PRO A 775 -56.93 19.60 9.36
N ALA A 776 -58.05 19.72 8.64
CA ALA A 776 -58.11 19.79 7.18
C ALA A 776 -57.63 21.18 6.69
N PRO A 777 -57.39 21.37 5.38
CA PRO A 777 -56.52 22.41 4.84
C PRO A 777 -57.22 23.77 4.76
N THR A 778 -56.46 24.85 5.02
CA THR A 778 -56.86 26.22 4.69
C THR A 778 -55.80 26.88 3.83
N ASP A 779 -56.24 27.32 2.66
CA ASP A 779 -55.51 28.10 1.66
C ASP A 779 -55.02 29.45 2.18
N ASN A 780 -53.83 29.82 1.69
CA ASN A 780 -53.27 31.16 1.44
C ASN A 780 -53.63 32.33 2.39
N ASP A 781 -52.61 32.85 3.08
CA ASP A 781 -52.25 34.26 2.94
C ASP A 781 -50.74 34.50 3.16
N GLY A 782 -50.18 35.46 2.44
CA GLY A 782 -48.75 35.64 2.21
C GLY A 782 -47.91 35.91 3.48
N GLY A 783 -46.98 35.00 3.75
CA GLY A 783 -45.82 35.22 4.60
C GLY A 783 -44.56 34.95 3.80
N GLU A 784 -43.64 35.92 3.76
CA GLU A 784 -42.31 35.77 3.18
C GLU A 784 -41.68 34.45 3.64
N ALA A 785 -41.36 33.57 2.68
CA ALA A 785 -40.67 32.32 2.95
C ALA A 785 -39.31 32.65 3.57
N ALA A 786 -39.15 32.37 4.85
CA ALA A 786 -37.84 32.32 5.48
C ALA A 786 -37.00 31.32 4.67
N GLU A 787 -35.93 31.79 4.03
CA GLU A 787 -34.99 30.94 3.29
C GLU A 787 -34.51 29.82 4.23
N GLU A 788 -34.93 28.60 3.95
CA GLU A 788 -34.54 27.41 4.70
C GLU A 788 -33.04 27.18 4.46
N THR A 789 -32.22 27.53 5.44
CA THR A 789 -30.76 27.36 5.37
C THR A 789 -30.41 25.87 5.26
N ASP A 790 -29.67 25.46 4.23
CA ASP A 790 -29.23 24.07 4.03
C ASP A 790 -28.40 23.57 5.22
N ASP A 791 -28.73 22.39 5.76
CA ASP A 791 -27.92 21.71 6.80
C ASP A 791 -26.86 20.81 6.18
N PHE A 792 -25.64 21.32 6.05
CA PHE A 792 -24.53 20.56 5.47
C PHE A 792 -24.01 19.43 6.37
N THR A 793 -24.42 19.35 7.63
CA THR A 793 -24.00 18.25 8.53
C THR A 793 -24.60 16.91 8.14
N GLN A 794 -25.68 16.90 7.35
CA GLN A 794 -26.31 15.67 6.85
C GLN A 794 -25.62 15.10 5.59
N VAL A 795 -24.76 15.87 4.93
CA VAL A 795 -24.15 15.48 3.64
C VAL A 795 -23.32 14.19 3.74
N PRO A 796 -22.50 13.95 4.77
CA PRO A 796 -21.77 12.68 4.90
C PRO A 796 -22.70 11.47 5.00
N ASN A 797 -23.79 11.57 5.77
CA ASN A 797 -24.76 10.49 5.90
C ASN A 797 -25.53 10.26 4.60
N ALA A 798 -25.86 11.33 3.89
CA ALA A 798 -26.49 11.25 2.57
C ALA A 798 -25.57 10.59 1.54
N LEU A 799 -24.28 10.97 1.52
CA LEU A 799 -23.27 10.36 0.65
C LEU A 799 -23.09 8.88 0.95
N ASP A 800 -23.00 8.51 2.24
CA ASP A 800 -22.85 7.13 2.67
C ASP A 800 -24.04 6.27 2.22
N SER A 801 -25.26 6.76 2.46
CA SER A 801 -26.51 6.09 2.07
C SER A 801 -26.65 5.95 0.55
N GLN A 802 -26.32 7.01 -0.21
CA GLN A 802 -26.32 6.95 -1.68
C GLN A 802 -25.26 6.00 -2.21
N SER A 803 -24.07 5.97 -1.61
CA SER A 803 -23.01 5.06 -2.02
C SER A 803 -23.36 3.58 -1.81
N GLU A 804 -24.10 3.25 -0.73
CA GLU A 804 -24.56 1.88 -0.47
C GLU A 804 -25.45 1.36 -1.61
N VAL A 805 -26.32 2.22 -2.14
CA VAL A 805 -27.29 1.85 -3.18
C VAL A 805 -26.68 1.92 -4.58
N LEU A 806 -25.92 2.98 -4.87
CA LEU A 806 -25.47 3.32 -6.22
C LEU A 806 -24.08 2.76 -6.57
N ASP A 807 -23.29 2.30 -5.59
CA ASP A 807 -21.98 1.70 -5.80
C ASP A 807 -21.96 0.20 -5.45
N PRO A 808 -22.35 -0.69 -6.38
CA PRO A 808 -22.45 -2.13 -6.11
C PRO A 808 -21.10 -2.78 -5.78
N GLU A 809 -19.99 -2.17 -6.21
CA GLU A 809 -18.64 -2.67 -5.92
C GLU A 809 -18.14 -2.23 -4.53
N GLY A 810 -18.78 -1.25 -3.89
CA GLY A 810 -18.33 -0.69 -2.61
C GLY A 810 -16.93 -0.08 -2.68
N ALA A 811 -16.56 0.50 -3.83
CA ALA A 811 -15.25 1.08 -4.10
C ALA A 811 -15.11 2.52 -3.57
N LEU A 812 -16.22 3.24 -3.43
CA LEU A 812 -16.25 4.60 -2.89
C LEU A 812 -16.18 4.58 -1.36
N ARG A 813 -15.13 5.18 -0.80
CA ARG A 813 -14.88 5.25 0.64
C ARG A 813 -14.98 6.68 1.15
N PRO A 814 -15.79 6.95 2.20
CA PRO A 814 -15.72 8.22 2.91
C PRO A 814 -14.30 8.49 3.40
N THR A 815 -13.84 9.73 3.31
CA THR A 815 -12.45 10.09 3.59
C THR A 815 -12.39 11.22 4.60
N THR A 816 -11.68 10.96 5.69
CA THR A 816 -11.40 11.95 6.72
C THR A 816 -10.16 12.75 6.34
N ILE A 817 -10.28 14.08 6.41
CA ILE A 817 -9.18 15.01 6.17
C ILE A 817 -8.86 15.69 7.51
N THR A 818 -7.61 15.56 7.96
CA THR A 818 -7.13 16.23 9.18
C THR A 818 -5.89 17.08 8.92
N PRO A 819 -5.74 18.23 9.58
CA PRO A 819 -4.53 19.04 9.44
C PRO A 819 -3.34 18.34 10.12
N ALA A 820 -2.22 18.23 9.41
CA ALA A 820 -0.99 17.67 9.98
C ALA A 820 -0.40 18.56 11.09
N GLU A 821 0.49 18.00 11.90
CA GLU A 821 1.21 18.76 12.95
C GLU A 821 2.24 19.74 12.38
N ALA A 822 2.91 19.36 11.28
CA ALA A 822 3.85 20.21 10.59
C ALA A 822 3.11 21.34 9.84
N LEU A 823 3.49 22.59 10.08
CA LEU A 823 2.97 23.76 9.38
C LEU A 823 4.16 24.59 8.89
N THR A 824 4.23 24.86 7.60
CA THR A 824 5.31 25.67 7.03
C THR A 824 4.82 27.09 6.79
N ARG A 825 5.60 28.08 7.23
CA ARG A 825 5.32 29.49 6.98
C ARG A 825 6.53 30.16 6.35
N THR A 826 6.30 30.81 5.23
CA THR A 826 7.27 31.69 4.58
C THR A 826 6.86 33.13 4.84
N ARG A 827 7.72 33.89 5.53
CA ARG A 827 7.51 35.31 5.83
C ARG A 827 8.52 36.19 5.08
N GLN A 828 8.11 37.43 4.82
CA GLN A 828 8.99 38.49 4.32
C GLN A 828 8.82 39.74 5.19
N GLN A 829 9.58 39.84 6.29
CA GLN A 829 9.41 40.91 7.29
C GLN A 829 9.65 42.33 6.76
N GLY A 830 10.35 42.52 5.64
CA GLY A 830 10.56 43.83 5.02
C GLY A 830 10.36 43.77 3.51
N LEU A 831 10.01 44.90 2.89
CA LEU A 831 9.70 45.00 1.45
C LEU A 831 10.82 44.48 0.54
N LEU A 832 12.08 44.60 1.01
CA LEU A 832 13.31 44.11 0.39
C LEU A 832 14.01 43.01 1.23
N GLY A 833 13.39 42.55 2.31
CA GLY A 833 13.94 41.51 3.18
C GLY A 833 13.98 40.15 2.49
N LYS A 834 14.90 39.27 2.92
CA LYS A 834 14.93 37.88 2.46
C LYS A 834 13.67 37.15 2.94
N ARG A 835 13.17 36.23 2.11
CA ARG A 835 12.09 35.32 2.52
C ARG A 835 12.65 34.25 3.44
N GLU A 836 12.08 34.12 4.62
CA GLU A 836 12.45 33.12 5.62
C GLU A 836 11.34 32.08 5.70
N THR A 837 11.70 30.80 5.55
CA THR A 837 10.75 29.68 5.62
C THR A 837 11.04 28.87 6.85
N ASN A 838 10.07 28.82 7.77
CA ASN A 838 10.19 28.12 9.04
C ASN A 838 9.05 27.10 9.18
N SER A 839 9.36 25.94 9.73
CA SER A 839 8.34 24.99 10.23
C SER A 839 7.97 25.38 11.65
N LEU A 840 6.68 25.63 11.90
CA LEU A 840 6.17 26.00 13.21
C LEU A 840 6.08 24.75 14.10
N THR A 841 6.66 24.84 15.29
CA THR A 841 6.53 23.82 16.35
C THR A 841 5.11 23.82 16.94
N VAL A 842 4.77 22.77 17.71
CA VAL A 842 3.45 22.64 18.35
C VAL A 842 3.15 23.83 19.28
N ASP A 843 4.13 24.29 20.05
CA ASP A 843 3.96 25.43 20.96
C ASP A 843 3.79 26.75 20.21
N GLU A 844 4.55 26.98 19.14
CA GLU A 844 4.42 28.17 18.30
C GLU A 844 3.05 28.22 17.60
N ARG A 845 2.52 27.05 17.17
CA ARG A 845 1.17 26.96 16.62
C ARG A 845 0.10 27.29 17.64
N ARG A 846 0.25 26.80 18.88
CA ARG A 846 -0.69 27.13 19.96
C ARG A 846 -0.66 28.61 20.29
N ALA A 847 0.53 29.21 20.34
CA ALA A 847 0.69 30.64 20.52
C ALA A 847 0.06 31.45 19.37
N GLU A 848 0.25 31.03 18.11
CA GLU A 848 -0.36 31.69 16.95
C GLU A 848 -1.89 31.56 16.96
N LYS A 849 -2.40 30.38 17.34
CA LYS A 849 -3.84 30.16 17.53
C LYS A 849 -4.39 31.14 18.56
N ASN A 850 -3.79 31.20 19.75
CA ASN A 850 -4.24 32.09 20.82
C ASN A 850 -4.23 33.56 20.37
N LYS A 851 -3.13 34.02 19.77
CA LYS A 851 -3.04 35.39 19.22
C LYS A 851 -4.14 35.70 18.19
N THR A 852 -4.45 34.72 17.34
CA THR A 852 -5.49 34.88 16.32
C THR A 852 -6.88 34.91 16.96
N PHE A 853 -7.11 34.15 18.03
CA PHE A 853 -8.35 34.18 18.79
C PHE A 853 -8.52 35.47 19.58
N ASP A 854 -7.46 35.99 20.21
CA ASP A 854 -7.47 37.29 20.88
C ASP A 854 -7.83 38.41 19.89
N LEU A 855 -7.28 38.35 18.66
CA LEU A 855 -7.66 39.27 17.59
C LEU A 855 -9.14 39.13 17.22
N LEU A 856 -9.67 37.91 17.06
CA LEU A 856 -11.09 37.72 16.74
C LEU A 856 -12.01 38.17 17.88
N ASP A 857 -11.60 38.01 19.14
CA ASP A 857 -12.34 38.52 20.30
C ASP A 857 -12.39 40.05 20.27
N ALA A 858 -11.25 40.70 20.03
CA ALA A 858 -11.18 42.15 19.87
C ALA A 858 -12.02 42.67 18.68
N LEU A 859 -11.92 42.00 17.52
CA LEU A 859 -12.65 42.34 16.30
C LEU A 859 -14.16 42.12 16.40
N SER A 860 -14.60 41.21 17.27
CA SER A 860 -16.02 40.94 17.55
C SER A 860 -16.54 41.70 18.78
N ARG A 861 -15.72 42.54 19.43
CA ARG A 861 -16.07 43.17 20.72
C ARG A 861 -16.58 42.13 21.71
N SER A 862 -15.79 41.07 21.90
CA SER A 862 -16.11 39.88 22.71
C SER A 862 -17.46 39.27 22.34
N GLY A 863 -17.70 39.08 21.04
CA GLY A 863 -18.89 38.43 20.48
C GLY A 863 -20.12 39.34 20.27
N ALA A 864 -20.09 40.60 20.73
CA ALA A 864 -21.22 41.52 20.58
C ALA A 864 -21.39 42.03 19.13
N LEU A 865 -20.31 42.10 18.35
CA LEU A 865 -20.28 42.54 16.97
C LEU A 865 -20.13 41.33 16.03
N THR A 866 -21.04 41.21 15.07
CA THR A 866 -20.99 40.20 14.02
C THR A 866 -19.84 40.46 13.04
N ILE A 867 -19.31 39.39 12.45
CA ILE A 867 -18.25 39.44 11.44
C ILE A 867 -18.87 39.13 10.07
N GLU A 868 -19.20 40.17 9.29
CA GLU A 868 -19.99 40.03 8.05
C GLU A 868 -19.20 39.75 6.77
N ASP A 869 -17.87 39.94 6.81
CA ASP A 869 -16.99 39.71 5.66
C ASP A 869 -16.20 38.39 5.81
N ALA A 870 -16.92 37.34 6.24
CA ALA A 870 -16.39 35.99 6.38
C ALA A 870 -16.82 35.07 5.22
N SER A 871 -16.08 34.00 4.98
CA SER A 871 -16.51 32.91 4.09
C SER A 871 -16.14 31.57 4.71
N VAL A 872 -17.02 30.58 4.58
CA VAL A 872 -16.79 29.24 5.13
C VAL A 872 -16.82 28.22 4.00
N HIS A 873 -15.81 27.37 3.92
CA HIS A 873 -15.69 26.30 2.96
C HIS A 873 -15.79 24.97 3.70
N VAL A 874 -16.87 24.24 3.49
CA VAL A 874 -17.13 22.90 4.04
C VAL A 874 -16.76 21.88 2.98
N LEU A 875 -15.89 20.94 3.32
CA LEU A 875 -15.35 19.92 2.43
C LEU A 875 -15.78 18.53 2.91
N VAL A 876 -16.43 17.79 2.01
CA VAL A 876 -16.71 16.36 2.15
C VAL A 876 -15.86 15.64 1.12
N ALA A 877 -15.05 14.68 1.58
CA ALA A 877 -14.14 13.94 0.71
C ALA A 877 -14.54 12.46 0.63
N ALA A 878 -14.40 11.90 -0.57
CA ALA A 878 -14.51 10.46 -0.79
C ALA A 878 -13.40 9.99 -1.74
N THR A 879 -12.88 8.80 -1.48
CA THR A 879 -11.81 8.19 -2.26
C THR A 879 -12.34 6.96 -2.97
N HIS A 880 -12.25 6.91 -4.30
CA HIS A 880 -12.45 5.70 -5.06
C HIS A 880 -11.20 4.82 -4.94
N VAL A 881 -11.35 3.61 -4.40
CA VAL A 881 -10.23 2.69 -4.16
C VAL A 881 -10.24 1.54 -5.15
N PHE A 882 -9.20 1.46 -5.97
CA PHE A 882 -8.93 0.32 -6.84
C PHE A 882 -8.04 -0.70 -6.14
N ALA A 883 -8.47 -1.96 -6.12
CA ALA A 883 -7.70 -3.06 -5.54
C ALA A 883 -6.41 -3.43 -6.31
N GLN A 884 -6.17 -2.84 -7.48
CA GLN A 884 -5.01 -3.09 -8.33
C GLN A 884 -4.48 -1.78 -8.92
N SER A 885 -3.35 -1.80 -9.63
CA SER A 885 -2.86 -0.65 -10.39
C SER A 885 -3.77 -0.31 -11.57
N VAL A 886 -3.58 0.87 -12.18
CA VAL A 886 -4.36 1.31 -13.36
C VAL A 886 -4.33 0.26 -14.48
N LEU A 887 -3.13 -0.19 -14.85
CA LEU A 887 -2.95 -1.17 -15.93
C LEU A 887 -3.53 -2.54 -15.59
N HIS A 888 -3.40 -2.99 -14.34
CA HIS A 888 -3.97 -4.26 -13.93
C HIS A 888 -5.50 -4.20 -13.86
N THR A 889 -6.08 -3.06 -13.45
CA THR A 889 -7.52 -2.86 -13.51
C THR A 889 -8.04 -2.93 -14.96
N ALA A 890 -7.36 -2.23 -15.87
CA ALA A 890 -7.73 -2.22 -17.29
C ALA A 890 -7.55 -3.60 -17.95
N VAL A 891 -6.47 -4.32 -17.64
CA VAL A 891 -6.13 -5.59 -18.30
C VAL A 891 -6.59 -6.79 -17.48
N GLN A 892 -6.05 -7.02 -16.28
CA GLN A 892 -6.33 -8.24 -15.50
C GLN A 892 -7.79 -8.33 -15.07
N LYS A 893 -8.37 -7.23 -14.58
CA LYS A 893 -9.81 -7.16 -14.27
C LYS A 893 -10.67 -6.91 -15.51
N ASN A 894 -10.08 -6.56 -16.65
CA ASN A 894 -10.81 -6.22 -17.87
C ASN A 894 -11.91 -5.17 -17.62
N VAL A 895 -11.63 -4.19 -16.77
CA VAL A 895 -12.58 -3.14 -16.36
C VAL A 895 -12.01 -1.79 -16.77
N ASN A 896 -12.84 -0.97 -17.42
CA ASN A 896 -12.47 0.42 -17.71
C ASN A 896 -12.49 1.26 -16.41
N PRO A 897 -11.33 1.72 -15.89
CA PRO A 897 -11.29 2.49 -14.65
C PRO A 897 -12.01 3.84 -14.78
N ILE A 898 -12.09 4.41 -15.98
CA ILE A 898 -12.77 5.70 -16.23
C ILE A 898 -14.25 5.58 -15.87
N GLU A 899 -14.94 4.55 -16.37
CA GLU A 899 -16.38 4.32 -16.12
C GLU A 899 -16.70 4.14 -14.64
N ARG A 900 -15.79 3.52 -13.89
CA ARG A 900 -15.91 3.37 -12.43
C ARG A 900 -15.76 4.70 -11.70
N ILE A 901 -14.82 5.54 -12.14
CA ILE A 901 -14.64 6.89 -11.60
C ILE A 901 -15.82 7.79 -11.96
N GLU A 902 -16.35 7.72 -13.19
CA GLU A 902 -17.54 8.47 -13.60
C GLU A 902 -18.72 8.20 -12.66
N ARG A 903 -18.96 6.93 -12.33
CA ARG A 903 -20.00 6.55 -11.37
C ARG A 903 -19.79 7.21 -10.01
N SER A 904 -18.60 7.06 -9.43
CA SER A 904 -18.30 7.65 -8.11
C SER A 904 -18.36 9.17 -8.10
N ALA A 905 -17.88 9.82 -9.17
CA ALA A 905 -17.94 11.25 -9.32
C ALA A 905 -19.39 11.76 -9.39
N LEU A 906 -20.26 11.06 -10.12
CA LEU A 906 -21.69 11.38 -10.20
C LEU A 906 -22.39 11.20 -8.86
N ILE A 907 -22.04 10.16 -8.07
CA ILE A 907 -22.58 9.97 -6.71
C ILE A 907 -22.19 11.16 -5.81
N VAL A 908 -20.91 11.53 -5.80
CA VAL A 908 -20.43 12.69 -4.99
C VAL A 908 -21.10 13.99 -5.46
N ALA A 909 -21.18 14.21 -6.77
CA ALA A 909 -21.82 15.39 -7.34
C ALA A 909 -23.32 15.44 -7.01
N SER A 910 -24.04 14.32 -7.13
CA SER A 910 -25.47 14.24 -6.79
C SER A 910 -25.72 14.57 -5.33
N THR A 911 -24.85 14.11 -4.42
CA THR A 911 -24.99 14.45 -3.00
C THR A 911 -24.71 15.94 -2.76
N VAL A 912 -23.66 16.52 -3.37
CA VAL A 912 -23.30 17.93 -3.17
C VAL A 912 -24.35 18.88 -3.71
N TYR A 913 -24.90 18.59 -4.89
CA TYR A 913 -25.91 19.43 -5.53
C TYR A 913 -27.34 19.14 -5.06
N ALA A 914 -27.55 18.05 -4.33
CA ALA A 914 -28.88 17.54 -3.94
C ALA A 914 -29.80 17.33 -5.16
N LEU A 915 -29.23 16.79 -6.24
CA LEU A 915 -29.91 16.52 -7.51
C LEU A 915 -29.65 15.08 -7.94
N PRO A 916 -30.58 14.41 -8.65
CA PRO A 916 -30.38 13.05 -9.10
C PRO A 916 -29.26 12.97 -10.18
N PRO A 917 -28.48 11.87 -10.26
CA PRO A 917 -27.37 11.77 -11.23
C PRO A 917 -27.72 12.13 -12.70
N PRO A 918 -28.90 11.75 -13.25
CA PRO A 918 -29.25 12.05 -14.64
C PRO A 918 -29.41 13.56 -14.95
N SER A 919 -29.73 14.40 -13.98
CA SER A 919 -29.87 15.86 -14.19
C SER A 919 -28.52 16.56 -14.29
N LEU A 920 -27.45 15.94 -13.79
CA LEU A 920 -26.08 16.44 -13.89
C LEU A 920 -25.45 16.18 -15.26
N LEU A 921 -26.03 15.26 -16.04
CA LEU A 921 -25.52 14.82 -17.32
C LEU A 921 -26.21 15.51 -18.51
N PRO A 922 -25.48 15.83 -19.59
CA PRO A 922 -26.07 16.16 -20.88
C PRO A 922 -26.88 14.97 -21.43
N PRO A 923 -27.98 15.18 -22.16
CA PRO A 923 -28.81 14.09 -22.70
C PRO A 923 -28.01 13.04 -23.50
N VAL A 924 -27.02 13.48 -24.28
CA VAL A 924 -26.16 12.62 -25.11
C VAL A 924 -25.31 11.64 -24.27
N GLN A 925 -24.96 12.01 -23.04
CA GLN A 925 -24.13 11.17 -22.17
C GLN A 925 -24.95 10.16 -21.36
N ARG A 926 -26.26 10.35 -21.22
CA ARG A 926 -27.12 9.51 -20.36
C ARG A 926 -27.11 8.05 -20.81
N GLU A 927 -27.32 7.79 -22.11
CA GLU A 927 -27.34 6.43 -22.65
C GLU A 927 -25.99 5.72 -22.46
N ARG A 928 -24.88 6.43 -22.69
CA ARG A 928 -23.53 5.89 -22.49
C ARG A 928 -23.29 5.51 -21.02
N VAL A 929 -23.61 6.41 -20.09
CA VAL A 929 -23.40 6.16 -18.65
C VAL A 929 -24.34 5.07 -18.15
N ALA A 930 -25.58 5.03 -18.63
CA ALA A 930 -26.55 3.99 -18.29
C ALA A 930 -26.10 2.59 -18.74
N ALA A 931 -25.38 2.48 -19.85
CA ALA A 931 -24.88 1.19 -20.35
C ALA A 931 -23.89 0.50 -19.38
N HIS A 932 -23.08 1.27 -18.63
CA HIS A 932 -22.07 0.72 -17.70
C HIS A 932 -22.36 0.97 -16.21
N SER A 933 -23.29 1.89 -15.92
CA SER A 933 -23.74 2.25 -14.56
C SER A 933 -25.27 2.41 -14.51
N PRO A 934 -26.04 1.36 -14.84
CA PRO A 934 -27.51 1.44 -14.93
C PRO A 934 -28.16 1.82 -13.60
N GLN A 935 -27.55 1.49 -12.47
CA GLN A 935 -28.06 1.80 -11.13
C GLN A 935 -28.15 3.30 -10.82
N LEU A 936 -27.55 4.17 -11.64
CA LEU A 936 -27.68 5.63 -11.50
C LEU A 936 -28.97 6.19 -12.11
N PHE A 937 -29.76 5.37 -12.78
CA PHE A 937 -30.93 5.78 -13.56
C PHE A 937 -32.15 4.97 -13.13
N ASP A 938 -33.30 5.64 -13.02
CA ASP A 938 -34.58 4.96 -12.93
C ASP A 938 -35.13 4.63 -14.32
N ALA A 939 -36.10 3.72 -14.39
CA ALA A 939 -36.73 3.33 -15.66
C ALA A 939 -37.36 4.52 -16.43
N ALA A 940 -37.76 5.58 -15.72
CA ALA A 940 -38.30 6.81 -16.31
C ALA A 940 -37.21 7.71 -16.94
N ASP A 941 -35.96 7.67 -16.44
CA ASP A 941 -34.88 8.54 -16.90
C ASP A 941 -34.31 8.12 -18.27
N LEU A 942 -34.52 6.87 -18.64
CA LEU A 942 -34.12 6.27 -19.93
C LEU A 942 -35.21 6.41 -21.01
N ALA A 943 -36.42 6.83 -20.63
CA ALA A 943 -37.44 7.21 -21.58
C ALA A 943 -37.09 8.60 -22.13
N LEU A 944 -36.70 8.67 -23.41
CA LEU A 944 -36.49 9.93 -24.11
C LEU A 944 -37.67 10.88 -23.85
N PRO A 945 -37.46 12.18 -23.60
CA PRO A 945 -38.55 13.14 -23.73
C PRO A 945 -38.98 13.12 -25.20
N ALA A 946 -40.16 12.56 -25.47
CA ALA A 946 -40.86 12.82 -26.71
C ALA A 946 -41.00 14.35 -26.84
N GLU A 947 -40.74 14.86 -28.04
CA GLU A 947 -40.79 16.27 -28.41
C GLU A 947 -41.98 17.03 -27.78
N GLU A 948 -41.79 17.69 -26.64
CA GLU A 948 -42.63 18.82 -26.23
C GLU A 948 -41.99 20.10 -26.76
N GLY A 949 -42.14 20.26 -28.08
CA GLY A 949 -41.66 21.39 -28.85
C GLY A 949 -42.61 21.75 -29.99
N ALA A 950 -43.92 21.73 -29.73
CA ALA A 950 -44.93 22.37 -30.57
C ALA A 950 -46.21 22.67 -29.77
N LYS A 951 -46.19 23.78 -29.02
CA LYS A 951 -47.35 24.68 -28.85
C LYS A 951 -46.91 26.04 -28.31
#